data_AF-A0AAV9PPP4-F1
#
_entry.id   AF-A0AAV9PPP4-F1
#
_cell.length_a   1.000
_cell.length_b   1.000
_cell.length_c   1.000
_cell.angle_alpha   90.00
_cell.angle_beta   90.00
_cell.angle_gamma   90.00
#
_symmetry.space_group_name_H-M   'P 1'
#
loop_
_entity.id
_entity.type
_entity.pdbx_description
1 polymer ?
#
loop_
_entity_poly.entity_id
_entity_poly.type
_entity_poly.pdbx_seq_one_letter_code
_entity_poly.pdbx_strand_id
1 'polypeptide(L)'
;MGQTPLFHGRCVKTDQIDLGLVAGWIEECYSTHGKCKSARETVEGDTLGIKLPPESLLLDAEEQCLVQAKPGQRYAALSYVWGAAEQYLLTTDKLDSLRQAGSLAGLKLPLTIQDSLDLVKVVGLRYLWVDALCIIQDDMALKSQLIASMHLVYGAAEVTIVAVDGLHANAGLRGVRPGTRHIDQTSFSTGAGSPRILPGLPRVDGVVGSSRYNERGWTFQELHLSRNILYISATAGAWFRCRQGIRCEEGILEDAACGHAGCQDEQHARLVSEPDGNPALMSCEAELQWHPGGCTCGQRQRERFETQEVVNPVTGPTSGEPVEDVFGPLNGGSCTDCDHFEHSFHNYSSLVRQYTSRSLTNHSDRPAAFAGLAALLQKTHQTSLLYSIPEQYIDQGLLWRPLNNSALPHRRVEGMPSWSWAAWECPVRYITYRWMTTEVDWYIYGEQTGSRPVRSVKRYGTSIPLREDFRRPVTMDQLAAHNLLEPSSPGPELVAWCPLSTGFFYTRGHKLISLHPAHMGLPGHDVLFNDATPRADDPEMRPVELLFLAQAGGRVFWEDMKPKASGMPGYWDELEMAGYALVVERDGGVARRVGFVRIGEWRLWRDAPREWVLLNDYKDDGTNVLLDANENAYGPGLALSEDGKLANGDASNIEVDLLGLNRYPDPHQHDLKQLLINLRNTHVHTQKSLTPANLFVGVGSDEAIDALLRAFCTPGKDKILTCPPTYGMYTVSASVNDVGIVKVPLNPSDNFNAQPDLINKTLSEDPSIKLVYLCSPGNPTANLIRKSDVQAILEHPTWNGVVVLDEAYIDFSPDGSSLAEWVAEWPNLVVMQTLSKAFGLAGIRLGAAFTSPEIARLLNSLKAPYNVSNPTSQIAMHALREKNLNVMRANRQRIIEQRDRMLKQMPGIPGVGRFLGGRESNFLLVEMLGLDGKASNEVALQVYERLAENRGVVVRFRGKEVGCLGCLRVTVGTEEEVTRFLKELREVLAEIYEGRESRPSKRVEEKREKEANGVVA
;
A
#
# COMPACT_ATOMS: atom_id res chain seq x y z
N MET A 1 -2.90 56.07 35.37
CA MET A 1 -2.29 55.17 34.36
C MET A 1 -2.79 53.78 34.65
N GLY A 2 -3.47 53.17 33.67
CA GLY A 2 -4.37 52.02 33.84
C GLY A 2 -3.66 50.72 34.22
N GLN A 3 -4.21 50.04 35.22
CA GLN A 3 -3.82 48.72 35.67
C GLN A 3 -4.78 47.68 35.07
N THR A 4 -4.39 47.07 33.97
CA THR A 4 -4.91 45.74 33.60
C THR A 4 -3.68 44.84 33.42
N PRO A 5 -3.38 43.95 34.37
CA PRO A 5 -2.15 43.17 34.36
C PRO A 5 -2.29 41.98 33.39
N LEU A 6 -1.51 42.00 32.31
CA LEU A 6 -1.61 41.09 31.18
C LEU A 6 -1.03 39.68 31.39
N PHE A 7 -0.48 39.32 32.57
CA PHE A 7 0.26 38.07 32.75
C PHE A 7 0.21 37.51 34.17
N HIS A 8 -0.83 36.76 34.52
CA HIS A 8 -0.88 35.99 35.76
C HIS A 8 -0.96 34.49 35.47
N GLY A 9 0.17 33.81 35.63
CA GLY A 9 0.21 32.35 35.82
C GLY A 9 0.19 32.02 37.32
N ARG A 10 -0.35 30.85 37.69
CA ARG A 10 -0.30 30.33 39.07
C ARG A 10 0.67 29.17 39.18
N CYS A 11 1.30 29.04 40.35
CA CYS A 11 2.10 27.87 40.67
C CYS A 11 1.18 26.66 40.85
N VAL A 12 1.48 25.57 40.16
CA VAL A 12 0.71 24.32 40.23
C VAL A 12 1.14 23.54 41.46
N LYS A 13 0.18 23.00 42.20
CA LYS A 13 0.45 22.19 43.40
C LYS A 13 1.23 20.93 43.03
N THR A 14 2.34 20.69 43.70
CA THR A 14 3.26 19.57 43.40
C THR A 14 2.60 18.20 43.51
N ASP A 15 1.77 17.96 44.53
CA ASP A 15 1.35 16.62 44.95
C ASP A 15 -0.14 16.30 44.72
N GLN A 16 -0.97 17.30 44.42
CA GLN A 16 -2.41 17.11 44.19
C GLN A 16 -3.00 18.17 43.26
N ILE A 17 -3.94 17.78 42.39
CA ILE A 17 -4.74 18.67 41.53
C ILE A 17 -5.58 19.60 42.38
N ASP A 18 -5.73 20.86 41.95
CA ASP A 18 -6.73 21.73 42.54
C ASP A 18 -8.14 21.33 42.07
N LEU A 19 -8.78 20.45 42.83
CA LEU A 19 -10.11 19.93 42.48
C LEU A 19 -11.20 21.01 42.53
N GLY A 20 -11.03 22.05 43.37
CA GLY A 20 -11.96 23.19 43.42
C GLY A 20 -11.88 24.03 42.15
N LEU A 21 -10.66 24.20 41.61
CA LEU A 21 -10.43 24.84 40.33
C LEU A 21 -11.08 24.06 39.16
N VAL A 22 -10.88 22.75 39.12
CA VAL A 22 -11.48 21.87 38.10
C VAL A 22 -13.01 21.92 38.14
N ALA A 23 -13.60 21.85 39.34
CA ALA A 23 -15.04 22.00 39.52
C ALA A 23 -15.52 23.38 39.05
N GLY A 24 -14.75 24.43 39.35
CA GLY A 24 -15.00 25.79 38.89
C GLY A 24 -15.04 25.93 37.38
N TRP A 25 -14.08 25.34 36.65
CA TRP A 25 -14.07 25.39 35.17
C TRP A 25 -15.28 24.70 34.55
N ILE A 26 -15.70 23.57 35.10
CA ILE A 26 -16.85 22.81 34.62
C ILE A 26 -18.15 23.60 34.87
N GLU A 27 -18.30 24.19 36.06
CA GLU A 27 -19.48 25.00 36.42
C GLU A 27 -19.53 26.34 35.69
N GLU A 28 -18.38 26.99 35.48
CA GLU A 28 -18.27 28.21 34.67
C GLU A 28 -18.65 27.90 33.22
N CYS A 29 -18.07 26.85 32.62
CA CYS A 29 -18.46 26.40 31.29
C CYS A 29 -19.96 26.07 31.21
N TYR A 30 -20.52 25.54 32.30
CA TYR A 30 -21.94 25.26 32.37
C TYR A 30 -22.81 26.53 32.38
N SER A 31 -22.42 27.54 33.15
CA SER A 31 -23.21 28.72 33.46
C SER A 31 -23.01 29.89 32.49
N THR A 32 -21.80 30.09 31.94
CA THR A 32 -21.42 31.29 31.18
C THR A 32 -21.27 31.03 29.68
N HIS A 33 -20.86 29.84 29.26
CA HIS A 33 -20.56 29.56 27.86
C HIS A 33 -21.83 29.26 27.05
N GLY A 34 -22.42 30.31 26.46
CA GLY A 34 -23.62 30.23 25.63
C GLY A 34 -23.55 29.17 24.51
N LYS A 35 -22.43 29.05 23.79
CA LYS A 35 -22.22 28.00 22.76
C LYS A 35 -22.14 26.58 23.34
N CYS A 36 -21.61 26.42 24.56
CA CYS A 36 -21.60 25.12 25.25
C CYS A 36 -23.01 24.77 25.77
N LYS A 37 -23.78 25.77 26.20
CA LYS A 37 -25.15 25.63 26.68
C LYS A 37 -26.17 25.41 25.53
N SER A 38 -26.10 26.15 24.44
CA SER A 38 -27.00 26.00 23.27
C SER A 38 -26.79 24.68 22.54
N ALA A 39 -25.55 24.18 22.52
CA ALA A 39 -25.24 22.81 22.08
C ALA A 39 -25.85 21.73 22.98
N ARG A 40 -26.27 22.05 24.21
CA ARG A 40 -27.06 21.16 25.08
C ARG A 40 -28.55 21.27 24.78
N GLU A 41 -29.08 22.48 24.60
CA GLU A 41 -30.51 22.72 24.34
C GLU A 41 -30.97 22.18 22.96
N THR A 42 -30.11 22.22 21.94
CA THR A 42 -30.34 21.58 20.61
C THR A 42 -30.33 20.04 20.66
N VAL A 43 -29.91 19.45 21.77
CA VAL A 43 -29.96 18.00 22.01
C VAL A 43 -31.25 17.60 22.74
N GLU A 44 -31.85 18.49 23.52
CA GLU A 44 -33.23 18.33 24.00
C GLU A 44 -34.25 18.60 22.88
N GLY A 45 -33.97 19.56 21.99
CA GLY A 45 -34.77 19.90 20.81
C GLY A 45 -34.24 19.28 19.52
N ASP A 46 -34.45 17.97 19.34
CA ASP A 46 -34.57 17.16 18.10
C ASP A 46 -33.62 17.39 16.90
N THR A 47 -32.66 18.30 16.98
CA THR A 47 -31.85 18.73 15.83
C THR A 47 -30.52 18.00 15.77
N LEU A 48 -30.03 17.40 16.87
CA LEU A 48 -28.91 16.44 16.88
C LEU A 48 -29.26 15.01 17.34
N GLY A 49 -30.38 14.80 18.05
CA GLY A 49 -30.91 13.46 18.36
C GLY A 49 -30.05 12.59 19.30
N ILE A 50 -29.11 13.16 20.07
CA ILE A 50 -28.22 12.39 20.95
C ILE A 50 -28.97 12.00 22.23
N LYS A 51 -29.71 10.89 22.18
CA LYS A 51 -30.29 10.23 23.36
C LYS A 51 -29.51 8.95 23.63
N LEU A 52 -29.14 8.73 24.89
CA LEU A 52 -28.62 7.43 25.30
C LEU A 52 -29.65 6.34 24.97
N PRO A 53 -29.23 5.19 24.41
CA PRO A 53 -30.12 4.04 24.25
C PRO A 53 -30.85 3.71 25.56
N PRO A 54 -32.14 3.30 25.52
CA PRO A 54 -32.92 2.99 26.71
C PRO A 54 -32.25 1.99 27.65
N GLU A 55 -31.41 1.11 27.11
CA GLU A 55 -30.66 0.06 27.81
C GLU A 55 -29.37 0.56 28.48
N SER A 56 -29.01 1.84 28.30
CA SER A 56 -27.76 2.40 28.84
C SER A 56 -27.74 2.46 30.36
N LEU A 57 -26.61 2.07 30.95
CA LEU A 57 -26.41 2.02 32.39
C LEU A 57 -25.42 3.11 32.83
N LEU A 58 -25.55 3.58 34.07
CA LEU A 58 -24.64 4.54 34.70
C LEU A 58 -24.32 4.06 36.12
N LEU A 59 -23.13 4.40 36.61
CA LEU A 59 -22.78 4.25 38.01
C LEU A 59 -23.30 5.46 38.78
N ASP A 60 -24.07 5.23 39.83
CA ASP A 60 -24.45 6.25 40.80
C ASP A 60 -23.35 6.36 41.85
N ALA A 61 -22.62 7.49 41.85
CA ALA A 61 -21.53 7.72 42.76
C ALA A 61 -22.00 7.95 44.21
N GLU A 62 -23.24 8.42 44.43
CA GLU A 62 -23.78 8.62 45.78
C GLU A 62 -24.26 7.31 46.37
N GLU A 63 -25.13 6.59 45.64
CA GLU A 63 -25.71 5.32 46.09
C GLU A 63 -24.76 4.13 45.91
N GLN A 64 -23.62 4.32 45.25
CA GLN A 64 -22.61 3.28 45.00
C GLN A 64 -23.23 2.04 44.35
N CYS A 65 -24.00 2.22 43.27
CA CYS A 65 -24.67 1.16 42.53
C CYS A 65 -24.81 1.47 41.03
N LEU A 66 -25.25 0.49 40.26
CA LEU A 66 -25.57 0.63 38.85
C LEU A 66 -27.04 1.02 38.68
N VAL A 67 -27.32 2.03 37.87
CA VAL A 67 -28.67 2.52 37.59
C VAL A 67 -28.95 2.59 36.10
N GLN A 68 -30.23 2.52 35.74
CA GLN A 68 -30.67 2.77 34.37
C GLN A 68 -30.56 4.26 34.06
N ALA A 69 -29.95 4.61 32.92
CA ALA A 69 -29.89 5.99 32.46
C ALA A 69 -31.29 6.51 32.14
N LYS A 70 -31.60 7.71 32.62
CA LYS A 70 -32.85 8.43 32.34
C LYS A 70 -32.56 9.59 31.38
N PRO A 71 -33.50 9.97 30.51
CA PRO A 71 -33.36 11.14 29.65
C PRO A 71 -33.02 12.40 30.45
N GLY A 72 -32.05 13.19 29.97
CA GLY A 72 -31.62 14.44 30.60
C GLY A 72 -30.71 14.29 31.84
N GLN A 73 -30.35 13.06 32.24
CA GLN A 73 -29.40 12.87 33.34
C GLN A 73 -28.00 13.37 32.99
N ARG A 74 -27.41 14.16 33.90
CA ARG A 74 -26.04 14.66 33.80
C ARG A 74 -25.07 13.62 34.35
N TYR A 75 -24.09 13.22 33.55
CA TYR A 75 -23.07 12.24 33.95
C TYR A 75 -21.70 12.59 33.35
N ALA A 76 -20.63 12.08 33.95
CA ALA A 76 -19.30 12.09 33.36
C ALA A 76 -19.02 10.75 32.65
N ALA A 77 -18.20 10.76 31.61
CA ALA A 77 -17.68 9.53 31.00
C ALA A 77 -16.20 9.34 31.34
N LEU A 78 -15.77 8.10 31.62
CA LEU A 78 -14.37 7.78 31.82
C LEU A 78 -13.73 7.22 30.54
N SER A 79 -12.54 7.73 30.24
CA SER A 79 -11.71 7.37 29.10
C SER A 79 -10.30 7.01 29.59
N TYR A 80 -9.92 5.73 29.48
CA TYR A 80 -8.72 5.17 30.14
C TYR A 80 -8.22 3.90 29.47
N VAL A 81 -7.00 3.47 29.80
CA VAL A 81 -6.37 2.24 29.28
C VAL A 81 -6.61 1.07 30.22
N TRP A 82 -7.18 -0.04 29.72
CA TRP A 82 -7.35 -1.27 30.51
C TRP A 82 -6.01 -1.93 30.87
N GLY A 83 -5.14 -2.11 29.86
CA GLY A 83 -3.81 -2.70 30.00
C GLY A 83 -3.83 -4.14 30.53
N ALA A 84 -2.76 -4.56 31.22
CA ALA A 84 -2.65 -5.90 31.80
C ALA A 84 -3.36 -6.05 33.17
N ALA A 85 -4.11 -5.04 33.59
CA ALA A 85 -4.81 -5.07 34.88
C ALA A 85 -6.10 -5.90 34.79
N GLU A 86 -6.38 -6.69 35.82
CA GLU A 86 -7.66 -7.39 35.99
C GLU A 86 -8.81 -6.38 36.03
N GLN A 87 -9.82 -6.60 35.19
CA GLN A 87 -11.01 -5.76 35.10
C GLN A 87 -12.17 -6.39 35.87
N TYR A 88 -12.96 -5.55 36.54
CA TYR A 88 -14.27 -5.97 37.03
C TYR A 88 -15.30 -5.73 35.94
N LEU A 89 -15.71 -6.80 35.27
CA LEU A 89 -16.62 -6.76 34.13
C LEU A 89 -18.07 -7.01 34.57
N LEU A 90 -18.99 -6.17 34.09
CA LEU A 90 -20.42 -6.42 34.19
C LEU A 90 -20.81 -7.60 33.29
N THR A 91 -21.46 -8.59 33.88
CA THR A 91 -22.04 -9.75 33.19
C THR A 91 -23.52 -9.86 33.54
N THR A 92 -24.28 -10.60 32.74
CA THR A 92 -25.74 -10.70 32.86
C THR A 92 -26.17 -11.23 34.25
N ASP A 93 -25.41 -12.18 34.81
CA ASP A 93 -25.63 -12.74 36.14
C ASP A 93 -25.37 -11.74 37.29
N LYS A 94 -24.55 -10.72 37.07
CA LYS A 94 -24.19 -9.72 38.09
C LYS A 94 -25.11 -8.50 38.09
N LEU A 95 -25.86 -8.27 37.01
CA LEU A 95 -26.63 -7.04 36.79
C LEU A 95 -27.54 -6.67 37.97
N ASP A 96 -28.37 -7.60 38.43
CA ASP A 96 -29.34 -7.32 39.50
C ASP A 96 -28.66 -7.08 40.85
N SER A 97 -27.54 -7.76 41.11
CA SER A 97 -26.75 -7.54 42.33
C SER A 97 -26.11 -6.16 42.37
N LEU A 98 -25.60 -5.69 41.22
CA LEU A 98 -24.96 -4.38 41.09
C LEU A 98 -25.96 -3.21 41.08
N ARG A 99 -27.26 -3.48 40.91
CA ARG A 99 -28.32 -2.47 41.01
C ARG A 99 -28.71 -2.10 42.44
N GLN A 100 -28.28 -2.90 43.43
CA GLN A 100 -28.56 -2.63 44.83
C GLN A 100 -27.68 -1.51 45.37
N ALA A 101 -28.26 -0.56 46.12
CA ALA A 101 -27.53 0.52 46.76
C ALA A 101 -26.40 -0.03 47.66
N GLY A 102 -25.20 0.56 47.54
CA GLY A 102 -23.99 0.14 48.26
C GLY A 102 -23.23 -1.02 47.62
N SER A 103 -23.73 -1.63 46.54
CA SER A 103 -23.12 -2.81 45.92
C SER A 103 -21.68 -2.60 45.42
N LEU A 104 -21.30 -1.37 45.05
CA LEU A 104 -19.95 -1.06 44.57
C LEU A 104 -18.92 -0.93 45.71
N ALA A 105 -19.35 -0.61 46.93
CA ALA A 105 -18.46 -0.24 48.04
C ALA A 105 -17.56 -1.40 48.53
N GLY A 106 -17.95 -2.65 48.26
CA GLY A 106 -17.18 -3.86 48.62
C GLY A 106 -16.40 -4.48 47.46
N LEU A 107 -16.49 -3.93 46.25
CA LEU A 107 -15.87 -4.51 45.07
C LEU A 107 -14.44 -4.02 44.89
N LYS A 108 -13.57 -4.92 44.42
CA LYS A 108 -12.21 -4.59 44.04
C LYS A 108 -12.19 -3.95 42.64
N LEU A 109 -12.67 -2.71 42.55
CA LEU A 109 -12.66 -1.95 41.29
C LEU A 109 -11.25 -1.47 40.94
N PRO A 110 -10.91 -1.33 39.65
CA PRO A 110 -9.69 -0.66 39.24
C PRO A 110 -9.53 0.74 39.81
N LEU A 111 -8.30 1.10 40.18
CA LEU A 111 -8.00 2.37 40.86
C LEU A 111 -8.40 3.61 40.06
N THR A 112 -8.27 3.57 38.73
CA THR A 112 -8.70 4.68 37.86
C THR A 112 -10.22 4.87 37.90
N ILE A 113 -11.01 3.81 38.06
CA ILE A 113 -12.47 3.89 38.19
C ILE A 113 -12.85 4.48 39.55
N GLN A 114 -12.19 4.04 40.63
CA GLN A 114 -12.42 4.57 41.97
C GLN A 114 -12.12 6.07 42.04
N ASP A 115 -10.94 6.48 41.56
CA ASP A 115 -10.55 7.90 41.52
C ASP A 115 -11.54 8.74 40.70
N SER A 116 -12.14 8.16 39.65
CA SER A 116 -13.13 8.83 38.81
C SER A 116 -14.48 9.00 39.51
N LEU A 117 -14.92 8.00 40.29
CA LEU A 117 -16.13 8.11 41.13
C LEU A 117 -15.98 9.20 42.19
N ASP A 118 -14.79 9.31 42.78
CA ASP A 118 -14.49 10.37 43.74
C ASP A 118 -14.47 11.74 43.06
N LEU A 119 -13.78 11.86 41.93
CA LEU A 119 -13.71 13.10 41.16
C LEU A 119 -15.10 13.59 40.72
N VAL A 120 -15.97 12.68 40.26
CA VAL A 120 -17.35 12.97 39.84
C VAL A 120 -18.13 13.69 40.93
N LYS A 121 -18.02 13.24 42.19
CA LYS A 121 -18.63 13.90 43.34
C LYS A 121 -18.09 15.31 43.54
N VAL A 122 -16.77 15.49 43.42
CA VAL A 122 -16.13 16.80 43.66
C VAL A 122 -16.51 17.82 42.59
N VAL A 123 -16.69 17.40 41.34
CA VAL A 123 -17.12 18.29 40.24
C VAL A 123 -18.64 18.51 40.19
N GLY A 124 -19.38 18.07 41.21
CA GLY A 124 -20.83 18.30 41.33
C GLY A 124 -21.68 17.42 40.43
N LEU A 125 -21.16 16.28 39.97
CA LEU A 125 -21.90 15.28 39.21
C LEU A 125 -22.21 14.07 40.08
N ARG A 126 -23.32 13.39 39.78
CA ARG A 126 -23.75 12.18 40.50
C ARG A 126 -23.40 10.89 39.77
N TYR A 127 -23.40 10.92 38.45
CA TYR A 127 -23.34 9.71 37.63
C TYR A 127 -22.04 9.62 36.84
N LEU A 128 -21.51 8.41 36.70
CA LEU A 128 -20.31 8.09 35.91
C LEU A 128 -20.61 6.95 34.94
N TRP A 129 -20.19 7.09 33.69
CA TRP A 129 -20.19 6.01 32.72
C TRP A 129 -18.78 5.41 32.58
N VAL A 130 -18.70 4.08 32.64
CA VAL A 130 -17.45 3.31 32.48
C VAL A 130 -17.73 2.07 31.63
N ASP A 131 -16.97 1.89 30.55
CA ASP A 131 -17.13 0.77 29.59
C ASP A 131 -17.19 -0.63 30.24
N ALA A 132 -16.34 -0.91 31.24
CA ALA A 132 -16.27 -2.19 31.93
C ALA A 132 -17.53 -2.54 32.75
N LEU A 133 -18.25 -1.52 33.23
CA LEU A 133 -19.36 -1.67 34.19
C LEU A 133 -20.71 -1.19 33.64
N CYS A 134 -20.73 -0.39 32.58
CA CYS A 134 -21.94 0.14 31.95
C CYS A 134 -22.32 -0.59 30.66
N ILE A 135 -21.53 -1.61 30.26
CA ILE A 135 -21.81 -2.52 29.15
C ILE A 135 -21.81 -3.96 29.69
N ILE A 136 -22.86 -4.71 29.39
CA ILE A 136 -22.96 -6.14 29.69
C ILE A 136 -22.01 -6.89 28.74
N GLN A 137 -20.98 -7.54 29.30
CA GLN A 137 -19.82 -8.01 28.52
C GLN A 137 -20.02 -9.38 27.88
N ASP A 138 -20.93 -10.19 28.40
CA ASP A 138 -21.24 -11.57 27.99
C ASP A 138 -22.44 -11.66 27.03
N ASP A 139 -23.29 -10.63 26.95
CA ASP A 139 -24.34 -10.50 25.93
C ASP A 139 -23.76 -9.86 24.66
N MET A 140 -23.37 -10.68 23.69
CA MET A 140 -22.74 -10.21 22.45
C MET A 140 -23.66 -9.29 21.62
N ALA A 141 -24.98 -9.53 21.62
CA ALA A 141 -25.92 -8.73 20.83
C ALA A 141 -26.06 -7.32 21.41
N LEU A 142 -26.31 -7.23 22.72
CA LEU A 142 -26.42 -5.96 23.42
C LEU A 142 -25.07 -5.22 23.47
N LYS A 143 -23.98 -5.94 23.68
CA LYS A 143 -22.62 -5.38 23.65
C LYS A 143 -22.33 -4.72 22.31
N SER A 144 -22.59 -5.40 21.18
CA SER A 144 -22.42 -4.82 19.85
C SER A 144 -23.29 -3.59 19.63
N GLN A 145 -24.54 -3.59 20.09
CA GLN A 145 -25.45 -2.45 20.00
C GLN A 145 -24.96 -1.24 20.81
N LEU A 146 -24.49 -1.46 22.04
CA LEU A 146 -23.97 -0.41 22.92
C LEU A 146 -22.62 0.14 22.42
N ILE A 147 -21.75 -0.74 21.90
CA ILE A 147 -20.47 -0.35 21.28
C ILE A 147 -20.72 0.53 20.04
N ALA A 148 -21.67 0.16 19.18
CA ALA A 148 -22.07 0.98 18.03
C ALA A 148 -22.62 2.36 18.46
N SER A 149 -23.11 2.47 19.70
CA SER A 149 -23.70 3.68 20.28
C SER A 149 -22.72 4.49 21.16
N MET A 150 -21.41 4.17 21.20
CA MET A 150 -20.43 4.88 22.02
C MET A 150 -20.37 6.39 21.74
N HIS A 151 -20.60 6.78 20.49
CA HIS A 151 -20.69 8.18 20.10
C HIS A 151 -21.76 8.97 20.86
N LEU A 152 -22.87 8.32 21.23
CA LEU A 152 -23.94 8.91 22.02
C LEU A 152 -23.52 9.07 23.48
N VAL A 153 -22.74 8.12 24.00
CA VAL A 153 -22.23 8.16 25.37
C VAL A 153 -21.25 9.32 25.58
N TYR A 154 -20.19 9.39 24.78
CA TYR A 154 -19.22 10.49 24.91
C TYR A 154 -19.81 11.82 24.44
N GLY A 155 -20.68 11.76 23.42
CA GLY A 155 -21.39 12.92 22.92
C GLY A 155 -22.38 13.50 23.93
N ALA A 156 -23.01 12.72 24.81
CA ALA A 156 -23.99 13.23 25.81
C ALA A 156 -23.39 13.50 27.20
N ALA A 157 -22.16 13.04 27.47
CA ALA A 157 -21.50 13.29 28.75
C ALA A 157 -21.29 14.80 29.00
N GLU A 158 -21.46 15.21 30.26
CA GLU A 158 -21.18 16.59 30.71
C GLU A 158 -19.69 16.89 30.58
N VAL A 159 -18.86 15.92 30.93
CA VAL A 159 -17.41 15.94 30.81
C VAL A 159 -16.89 14.52 30.61
N THR A 160 -15.91 14.37 29.72
CA THR A 160 -15.15 13.12 29.59
C THR A 160 -13.83 13.27 30.32
N ILE A 161 -13.62 12.42 31.34
CA ILE A 161 -12.39 12.36 32.12
C ILE A 161 -11.40 11.45 31.39
N VAL A 162 -10.24 11.99 31.02
CA VAL A 162 -9.20 11.26 30.29
C VAL A 162 -7.99 11.03 31.19
N ALA A 163 -7.71 9.75 31.46
CA ALA A 163 -6.52 9.32 32.19
C ALA A 163 -5.32 9.18 31.23
N VAL A 164 -4.59 10.28 31.00
CA VAL A 164 -3.58 10.37 29.93
C VAL A 164 -2.38 9.44 30.16
N ASP A 165 -1.83 9.45 31.38
CA ASP A 165 -0.61 8.69 31.71
C ASP A 165 -0.86 7.22 32.09
N GLY A 166 -2.11 6.77 32.06
CA GLY A 166 -2.48 5.43 32.51
C GLY A 166 -1.97 4.34 31.56
N LEU A 167 -1.03 3.51 32.02
CA LEU A 167 -0.61 2.31 31.25
C LEU A 167 -1.58 1.12 31.40
N HIS A 168 -2.46 1.16 32.40
CA HIS A 168 -3.44 0.12 32.74
C HIS A 168 -4.51 0.68 33.72
N ALA A 169 -5.60 -0.06 33.95
CA ALA A 169 -6.76 0.42 34.73
C ALA A 169 -6.48 0.69 36.22
N ASN A 170 -5.40 0.11 36.76
CA ASN A 170 -4.95 0.36 38.13
C ASN A 170 -3.98 1.55 38.25
N ALA A 171 -3.77 2.35 37.20
CA ALA A 171 -2.82 3.45 37.23
C ALA A 171 -3.30 4.61 38.15
N GLY A 172 -4.61 4.74 38.35
CA GLY A 172 -5.24 5.85 39.05
C GLY A 172 -5.30 7.13 38.21
N LEU A 173 -6.06 8.11 38.69
CA LEU A 173 -6.03 9.49 38.18
C LEU A 173 -4.99 10.27 39.00
N ARG A 174 -3.79 10.38 38.43
CA ARG A 174 -2.62 10.97 39.09
C ARG A 174 -2.89 12.43 39.45
N GLY A 175 -2.92 12.71 40.76
CA GLY A 175 -3.20 14.01 41.33
C GLY A 175 -4.61 14.18 41.90
N VAL A 176 -5.56 13.25 41.69
CA VAL A 176 -6.86 13.31 42.38
C VAL A 176 -6.68 13.05 43.88
N ARG A 177 -5.88 12.02 44.22
CA ARG A 177 -5.45 11.75 45.60
C ARG A 177 -4.13 12.46 45.92
N PRO A 178 -3.95 12.98 47.14
CA PRO A 178 -2.69 13.58 47.57
C PRO A 178 -1.50 12.62 47.39
N GLY A 179 -0.37 13.13 46.90
CA GLY A 179 0.88 12.38 46.73
C GLY A 179 0.92 11.44 45.52
N THR A 180 -0.13 11.41 44.69
CA THR A 180 -0.17 10.55 43.49
C THR A 180 0.40 11.19 42.23
N ARG A 181 0.72 12.50 42.28
CA ARG A 181 1.49 13.23 41.25
C ARG A 181 2.73 13.90 41.86
N HIS A 182 3.68 14.30 41.01
CA HIS A 182 4.84 15.09 41.42
C HIS A 182 5.22 16.09 40.33
N ILE A 183 4.85 17.35 40.51
CA ILE A 183 5.17 18.46 39.61
C ILE A 183 6.16 19.41 40.30
N ASP A 184 7.36 19.54 39.71
CA ASP A 184 8.39 20.46 40.17
C ASP A 184 8.44 21.70 39.25
N GLN A 185 7.88 22.82 39.73
CA GLN A 185 7.97 24.12 39.05
C GLN A 185 9.00 25.00 39.75
N THR A 186 10.17 25.11 39.15
CA THR A 186 11.25 25.98 39.65
C THR A 186 10.88 27.45 39.43
N SER A 187 10.82 28.26 40.50
CA SER A 187 10.53 29.69 40.40
C SER A 187 11.79 30.53 40.38
N PHE A 188 11.88 31.47 39.43
CA PHE A 188 12.96 32.45 39.36
C PHE A 188 12.42 33.84 39.73
N SER A 189 13.15 34.58 40.56
CA SER A 189 12.86 35.98 40.88
C SER A 189 14.05 36.84 40.46
N THR A 190 13.78 37.92 39.73
CA THR A 190 14.79 38.85 39.23
C THR A 190 15.14 39.98 40.22
N GLY A 191 14.55 39.96 41.43
CA GLY A 191 14.82 40.94 42.49
C GLY A 191 13.65 41.12 43.46
N ALA A 192 13.88 41.81 44.57
CA ALA A 192 12.82 42.13 45.54
C ALA A 192 11.73 43.00 44.88
N GLY A 193 10.50 42.49 44.83
CA GLY A 193 9.36 43.17 44.19
C GLY A 193 9.19 42.93 42.69
N SER A 194 10.01 42.09 42.05
CA SER A 194 9.86 41.72 40.63
C SER A 194 8.93 40.50 40.45
N PRO A 195 8.22 40.39 39.30
CA PRO A 195 7.37 39.24 39.00
C PRO A 195 8.19 37.93 39.01
N ARG A 196 7.60 36.87 39.58
CA ARG A 196 8.19 35.53 39.56
C ARG A 196 7.95 34.89 38.20
N ILE A 197 9.00 34.32 37.62
CA ILE A 197 8.94 33.56 36.36
C ILE A 197 8.90 32.08 36.72
N LEU A 198 7.98 31.35 36.12
CA LEU A 198 7.80 29.90 36.27
C LEU A 198 7.92 29.26 34.87
N PRO A 199 8.60 28.11 34.73
CA PRO A 199 8.52 27.32 33.51
C PRO A 199 7.10 26.75 33.37
N GLY A 200 6.53 26.89 32.17
CA GLY A 200 5.23 26.28 31.85
C GLY A 200 5.32 24.76 31.87
N LEU A 201 4.23 24.08 32.23
CA LEU A 201 4.18 22.62 32.14
C LEU A 201 4.12 22.18 30.66
N PRO A 202 4.42 20.90 30.38
CA PRO A 202 4.26 20.36 29.04
C PRO A 202 2.84 20.58 28.51
N ARG A 203 2.73 21.01 27.24
CA ARG A 203 1.44 21.23 26.59
C ARG A 203 0.64 19.92 26.50
N VAL A 204 -0.66 20.00 26.80
CA VAL A 204 -1.55 18.82 26.80
C VAL A 204 -1.58 18.08 25.46
N ASP A 205 -1.48 18.77 24.33
CA ASP A 205 -1.49 18.14 23.00
C ASP A 205 -0.25 17.26 22.76
N GLY A 206 0.92 17.70 23.24
CA GLY A 206 2.15 16.92 23.16
C GLY A 206 2.12 15.70 24.07
N VAL A 207 1.60 15.86 25.29
CA VAL A 207 1.49 14.76 26.27
C VAL A 207 0.46 13.73 25.83
N VAL A 208 -0.72 14.16 25.36
CA VAL A 208 -1.73 13.25 24.79
C VAL A 208 -1.20 12.59 23.52
N GLY A 209 -0.59 13.37 22.62
CA GLY A 209 -0.06 12.88 21.35
C GLY A 209 0.96 11.75 21.48
N SER A 210 1.83 11.82 22.50
CA SER A 210 2.86 10.82 22.80
C SER A 210 2.42 9.75 23.81
N SER A 211 1.20 9.82 24.35
CA SER A 211 0.71 8.88 25.35
C SER A 211 0.27 7.53 24.74
N ARG A 212 0.45 6.45 25.51
CA ARG A 212 -0.12 5.12 25.20
C ARG A 212 -1.64 5.16 25.05
N TYR A 213 -2.29 6.09 25.73
CA TYR A 213 -3.73 6.34 25.60
C TYR A 213 -4.11 6.70 24.15
N ASN A 214 -3.32 7.53 23.45
CA ASN A 214 -3.63 7.98 22.09
C ASN A 214 -3.22 6.98 20.98
N GLU A 215 -2.47 5.93 21.32
CA GLU A 215 -2.17 4.83 20.40
C GLU A 215 -3.39 3.94 20.11
N ARG A 216 -4.43 4.00 20.95
CA ARG A 216 -5.62 3.14 20.84
C ARG A 216 -6.63 3.70 19.83
N GLY A 217 -7.25 2.82 19.04
CA GLY A 217 -8.28 3.22 18.08
C GLY A 217 -9.57 3.74 18.72
N TRP A 218 -10.01 3.15 19.83
CA TRP A 218 -11.25 3.56 20.53
C TRP A 218 -11.17 4.98 21.11
N THR A 219 -10.01 5.39 21.62
CA THR A 219 -9.79 6.72 22.21
C THR A 219 -9.94 7.85 21.19
N PHE A 220 -9.99 7.54 19.88
CA PHE A 220 -10.28 8.51 18.85
C PHE A 220 -11.71 9.06 18.96
N GLN A 221 -12.71 8.18 19.09
CA GLN A 221 -14.10 8.59 19.29
C GLN A 221 -14.27 9.34 20.61
N GLU A 222 -13.62 8.85 21.66
CA GLU A 222 -13.65 9.43 23.00
C GLU A 222 -13.13 10.88 22.99
N LEU A 223 -12.09 11.17 22.21
CA LEU A 223 -11.53 12.52 22.06
C LEU A 223 -12.30 13.45 21.11
N HIS A 224 -12.86 12.92 20.02
CA HIS A 224 -13.44 13.76 18.96
C HIS A 224 -14.94 14.02 19.15
N LEU A 225 -15.63 13.17 19.92
CA LEU A 225 -17.07 13.28 20.14
C LEU A 225 -17.42 13.92 21.48
N SER A 226 -16.50 13.89 22.44
CA SER A 226 -16.68 14.56 23.73
C SER A 226 -16.72 16.08 23.57
N ARG A 227 -17.77 16.70 24.12
CA ARG A 227 -17.95 18.16 24.05
C ARG A 227 -16.99 18.90 24.98
N ASN A 228 -16.83 18.34 26.17
CA ASN A 228 -15.95 18.85 27.21
C ASN A 228 -15.03 17.71 27.64
N ILE A 229 -13.73 17.97 27.73
CA ILE A 229 -12.74 16.97 28.14
C ILE A 229 -11.92 17.51 29.29
N LEU A 230 -11.79 16.69 30.33
CA LEU A 230 -10.86 16.92 31.43
C LEU A 230 -9.70 15.93 31.30
N TYR A 231 -8.55 16.42 30.86
CA TYR A 231 -7.32 15.65 30.82
C TYR A 231 -6.66 15.70 32.20
N ILE A 232 -6.31 14.52 32.70
CA ILE A 232 -5.54 14.39 33.94
C ILE A 232 -4.19 13.75 33.60
N SER A 233 -3.14 14.51 33.88
CA SER A 233 -1.76 14.05 33.71
C SER A 233 -0.92 14.26 34.98
N ALA A 234 -0.05 13.29 35.27
CA ALA A 234 0.98 13.37 36.28
C ALA A 234 2.05 14.43 35.95
N THR A 235 2.28 14.72 34.66
CA THR A 235 3.35 15.62 34.20
C THR A 235 2.83 16.97 33.74
N ALA A 236 1.67 17.02 33.09
CA ALA A 236 1.05 18.26 32.62
C ALA A 236 -0.03 18.83 33.56
N GLY A 237 -0.36 18.13 34.65
CA GLY A 237 -1.46 18.55 35.54
C GLY A 237 -2.84 18.35 34.91
N ALA A 238 -3.82 19.14 35.37
CA ALA A 238 -5.20 19.10 34.88
C ALA A 238 -5.47 20.16 33.79
N TRP A 239 -6.07 19.72 32.69
CA TRP A 239 -6.47 20.58 31.58
C TRP A 239 -7.94 20.35 31.23
N PHE A 240 -8.71 21.42 31.13
CA PHE A 240 -10.11 21.37 30.71
C PHE A 240 -10.28 22.01 29.35
N ARG A 241 -10.81 21.26 28.39
CA ARG A 241 -11.12 21.74 27.04
C ARG A 241 -12.63 21.75 26.84
N CYS A 242 -13.16 22.89 26.45
CA CYS A 242 -14.54 23.05 25.99
C CYS A 242 -14.57 23.73 24.60
N ARG A 243 -15.78 24.02 24.08
CA ARG A 243 -15.92 24.66 22.77
C ARG A 243 -15.47 26.12 22.70
N GLN A 244 -15.34 26.80 23.83
CA GLN A 244 -14.94 28.20 23.91
C GLN A 244 -13.45 28.38 24.24
N GLY A 245 -12.72 27.30 24.54
CA GLY A 245 -11.30 27.37 24.84
C GLY A 245 -10.80 26.28 25.79
N ILE A 246 -9.53 26.43 26.14
CA ILE A 246 -8.78 25.53 27.03
C ILE A 246 -8.46 26.27 28.33
N ARG A 247 -8.55 25.57 29.45
CA ARG A 247 -8.12 25.98 30.79
C ARG A 247 -7.08 24.98 31.29
N CYS A 248 -6.11 25.46 32.05
CA CYS A 248 -5.08 24.63 32.68
C CYS A 248 -4.77 25.15 34.07
N GLU A 249 -4.19 24.29 34.92
CA GLU A 249 -3.88 24.67 36.31
C GLU A 249 -2.88 25.81 36.41
N GLU A 250 -2.13 26.14 35.35
CA GLU A 250 -1.14 27.20 35.33
C GLU A 250 -1.74 28.57 34.97
N GLY A 251 -2.82 28.58 34.17
CA GLY A 251 -3.44 29.80 33.68
C GLY A 251 -4.41 30.40 34.71
N ILE A 252 -4.36 31.71 34.92
CA ILE A 252 -5.41 32.44 35.63
C ILE A 252 -6.30 33.08 34.57
N LEU A 253 -7.43 32.46 34.29
CA LEU A 253 -8.41 32.91 33.29
C LEU A 253 -9.82 33.08 33.88
N GLU A 254 -9.95 32.92 35.21
CA GLU A 254 -11.23 32.93 35.94
C GLU A 254 -11.66 34.33 36.44
N ASP A 255 -10.85 35.38 36.20
CA ASP A 255 -11.07 36.70 36.78
C ASP A 255 -11.93 37.60 35.87
N ALA A 256 -13.09 38.02 36.37
CA ALA A 256 -14.12 38.80 35.68
C ALA A 256 -13.73 40.27 35.35
N ALA A 257 -12.46 40.64 35.51
CA ALA A 257 -11.93 41.96 35.15
C ALA A 257 -11.66 42.13 33.64
N CYS A 258 -11.74 41.05 32.86
CA CYS A 258 -11.83 41.13 31.40
C CYS A 258 -13.29 41.42 31.01
N GLY A 259 -13.69 42.68 31.17
CA GLY A 259 -15.01 43.16 30.75
C GLY A 259 -15.29 42.84 29.29
N HIS A 260 -16.41 42.17 29.05
CA HIS A 260 -16.98 41.92 27.74
C HIS A 260 -17.15 43.22 26.94
N ALA A 261 -16.27 43.42 25.94
CA ALA A 261 -16.46 44.22 24.72
C ALA A 261 -15.20 44.22 23.84
N GLY A 262 -14.00 43.97 24.40
CA GLY A 262 -12.72 44.06 23.67
C GLY A 262 -12.05 42.73 23.28
N CYS A 263 -12.55 41.59 23.77
CA CYS A 263 -12.02 40.26 23.40
C CYS A 263 -12.62 39.69 22.09
N GLN A 264 -13.29 40.52 21.29
CA GLN A 264 -13.78 40.14 19.96
C GLN A 264 -12.78 40.47 18.83
N ASP A 265 -11.67 41.13 19.13
CA ASP A 265 -10.60 41.28 18.15
C ASP A 265 -9.80 39.99 18.04
N GLU A 266 -9.84 39.38 16.85
CA GLU A 266 -9.04 38.22 16.40
C GLU A 266 -7.53 38.36 16.66
N GLN A 267 -7.05 39.52 17.13
CA GLN A 267 -5.66 39.75 17.51
C GLN A 267 -5.31 39.29 18.93
N HIS A 268 -6.26 39.20 19.87
CA HIS A 268 -5.96 38.71 21.24
C HIS A 268 -5.85 37.19 21.31
N ALA A 269 -6.57 36.45 20.45
CA ALA A 269 -6.37 35.01 20.28
C ALA A 269 -5.00 34.69 19.64
N ARG A 270 -4.37 35.66 18.95
CA ARG A 270 -3.09 35.48 18.25
C ARG A 270 -1.86 35.49 19.14
N LEU A 271 -1.94 35.96 20.39
CA LEU A 271 -0.77 36.02 21.28
C LEU A 271 -0.54 34.73 22.08
N VAL A 272 -1.49 33.79 22.05
CA VAL A 272 -1.34 32.42 22.59
C VAL A 272 -1.18 31.38 21.47
N SER A 273 -1.43 31.77 20.21
CA SER A 273 -1.05 30.98 19.02
C SER A 273 0.31 31.47 18.50
N GLU A 274 1.36 30.68 18.66
CA GLU A 274 2.67 30.99 18.07
C GLU A 274 2.68 30.94 16.53
N PRO A 275 3.72 31.52 15.88
CA PRO A 275 3.79 31.86 14.45
C PRO A 275 3.96 30.70 13.47
N ASP A 276 4.06 29.45 13.93
CA ASP A 276 4.35 28.31 13.05
C ASP A 276 3.07 27.51 12.76
N GLY A 277 2.51 27.75 11.57
CA GLY A 277 1.28 27.17 11.07
C GLY A 277 1.32 25.65 10.91
N ASN A 278 1.03 24.92 11.99
CA ASN A 278 0.68 23.50 11.93
C ASN A 278 -0.54 23.20 12.83
N PRO A 279 -1.77 23.24 12.29
CA PRO A 279 -2.98 22.99 13.07
C PRO A 279 -3.27 21.49 13.15
N ALA A 280 -2.61 20.79 14.07
CA ALA A 280 -2.97 19.43 14.47
C ALA A 280 -3.93 19.46 15.67
N LEU A 281 -5.07 20.14 15.50
CA LEU A 281 -6.31 20.02 16.29
C LEU A 281 -7.26 21.07 15.71
N MET A 282 -8.02 20.69 14.68
CA MET A 282 -9.14 21.51 14.22
C MET A 282 -10.07 21.74 15.41
N SER A 283 -10.18 22.99 15.83
CA SER A 283 -11.29 23.45 16.62
C SER A 283 -12.57 23.03 15.92
N CYS A 284 -13.54 22.49 16.67
CA CYS A 284 -14.91 22.28 16.19
C CYS A 284 -15.65 23.62 15.90
N GLU A 285 -14.92 24.69 15.60
CA GLU A 285 -15.43 26.03 15.27
C GLU A 285 -15.27 26.38 13.79
N ALA A 286 -15.26 25.37 12.90
CA ALA A 286 -15.94 25.59 11.63
C ALA A 286 -17.44 25.58 11.95
N GLU A 287 -17.98 26.71 12.42
CA GLU A 287 -19.41 26.94 12.29
C GLU A 287 -19.77 26.66 10.82
N LEU A 288 -20.62 25.66 10.63
CA LEU A 288 -21.52 25.51 9.49
C LEU A 288 -22.39 26.78 9.40
N GLN A 289 -21.80 27.94 9.08
CA GLN A 289 -22.57 29.09 8.62
C GLN A 289 -22.95 28.82 7.18
N TRP A 290 -24.10 28.18 7.03
CA TRP A 290 -24.74 27.95 5.74
C TRP A 290 -25.41 29.25 5.28
N HIS A 291 -24.89 29.87 4.23
CA HIS A 291 -25.66 30.85 3.47
C HIS A 291 -26.53 30.10 2.45
N PRO A 292 -27.87 30.22 2.50
CA PRO A 292 -28.73 29.65 1.47
C PRO A 292 -28.66 30.56 0.23
N GLY A 293 -27.70 30.31 -0.66
CA GLY A 293 -27.56 31.05 -1.91
C GLY A 293 -26.94 30.19 -2.99
N GLY A 294 -27.71 29.86 -4.04
CA GLY A 294 -27.17 29.21 -5.22
C GLY A 294 -26.14 30.10 -5.94
N CYS A 295 -25.02 29.53 -6.38
CA CYS A 295 -24.00 30.29 -7.11
C CYS A 295 -24.59 30.86 -8.41
N THR A 296 -24.58 32.18 -8.55
CA THR A 296 -24.98 32.91 -9.78
C THR A 296 -23.80 33.15 -10.74
N CYS A 297 -22.61 32.63 -10.40
CA CYS A 297 -21.35 32.79 -11.12
C CYS A 297 -21.38 32.25 -12.58
N GLY A 298 -22.26 31.30 -12.90
CA GLY A 298 -22.34 30.68 -14.23
C GLY A 298 -22.84 31.59 -15.36
N GLN A 299 -23.45 32.74 -15.06
CA GLN A 299 -23.98 33.65 -16.12
C GLN A 299 -22.98 34.71 -16.60
N ARG A 300 -21.99 35.15 -15.79
CA ARG A 300 -21.13 36.30 -16.16
C ARG A 300 -19.91 35.96 -17.02
N GLN A 301 -19.47 34.69 -17.08
CA GLN A 301 -18.32 34.32 -17.91
C GLN A 301 -18.67 34.07 -19.39
N ARG A 302 -19.96 33.98 -19.75
CA ARG A 302 -20.38 33.81 -21.16
C ARG A 302 -20.15 35.06 -22.02
N GLU A 303 -20.23 36.26 -21.44
CA GLU A 303 -20.21 37.51 -22.22
C GLU A 303 -18.80 38.03 -22.52
N ARG A 304 -17.74 37.53 -21.87
CA ARG A 304 -16.38 38.11 -21.98
C ARG A 304 -15.43 37.41 -22.96
N PHE A 305 -15.80 36.26 -23.52
CA PHE A 305 -14.92 35.48 -24.40
C PHE A 305 -15.17 35.68 -25.91
N GLU A 306 -16.11 36.53 -26.30
CA GLU A 306 -16.36 36.84 -27.72
C GLU A 306 -15.46 37.96 -28.29
N THR A 307 -14.64 38.63 -27.47
CA THR A 307 -13.85 39.77 -27.95
C THR A 307 -12.43 39.81 -27.38
N GLN A 308 -11.47 39.53 -28.27
CA GLN A 308 -10.15 40.18 -28.42
C GLN A 308 -8.89 39.31 -28.36
N GLU A 309 -7.96 39.74 -29.22
CA GLU A 309 -6.81 39.07 -29.82
C GLU A 309 -5.54 39.08 -28.96
N VAL A 310 -4.65 38.18 -29.37
CA VAL A 310 -3.23 38.00 -29.01
C VAL A 310 -2.42 39.30 -28.98
N VAL A 311 -1.62 39.54 -27.92
CA VAL A 311 -0.27 40.15 -27.99
C VAL A 311 0.59 39.71 -26.77
N ASN A 312 1.81 39.24 -27.04
CA ASN A 312 2.95 39.13 -26.10
C ASN A 312 3.84 40.37 -26.33
N PRO A 313 4.61 40.99 -25.38
CA PRO A 313 5.99 40.48 -25.08
C PRO A 313 6.76 41.00 -23.80
N VAL A 314 7.94 40.37 -23.51
CA VAL A 314 9.18 40.78 -22.73
C VAL A 314 9.05 41.24 -21.23
N THR A 315 10.01 41.18 -20.27
CA THR A 315 11.50 41.16 -20.12
C THR A 315 11.86 40.82 -18.64
N GLY A 316 13.03 40.22 -18.34
CA GLY A 316 13.62 40.15 -16.97
C GLY A 316 14.21 41.50 -16.48
N PRO A 317 14.75 41.68 -15.24
CA PRO A 317 15.96 40.95 -14.77
C PRO A 317 16.18 40.76 -13.22
N THR A 318 17.13 39.86 -12.89
CA THR A 318 18.20 39.88 -11.85
C THR A 318 17.99 40.08 -10.33
N SER A 319 18.61 39.13 -9.60
CA SER A 319 19.49 39.22 -8.41
C SER A 319 18.93 39.15 -6.98
N GLY A 320 19.51 38.24 -6.18
CA GLY A 320 19.59 38.27 -4.71
C GLY A 320 18.96 37.07 -4.00
N GLU A 321 19.75 36.07 -3.59
CA GLU A 321 19.33 34.99 -2.67
C GLU A 321 18.92 35.57 -1.30
N PRO A 322 17.87 35.03 -0.63
CA PRO A 322 18.04 33.84 0.22
C PRO A 322 16.86 32.84 0.15
N VAL A 323 17.09 31.68 0.76
CA VAL A 323 16.19 30.53 0.91
C VAL A 323 14.84 30.92 1.55
N GLU A 324 13.70 30.67 0.86
CA GLU A 324 12.34 30.84 1.39
C GLU A 324 11.43 29.61 1.16
N ASP A 325 10.73 29.26 2.23
CA ASP A 325 9.45 28.58 2.44
C ASP A 325 8.82 27.59 1.43
N VAL A 326 8.46 26.42 1.97
CA VAL A 326 7.68 25.33 1.35
C VAL A 326 6.15 25.60 1.36
N PHE A 327 5.72 26.83 1.67
CA PHE A 327 4.30 27.23 1.58
C PHE A 327 4.17 28.63 0.95
N GLY A 328 3.99 28.68 -0.37
CA GLY A 328 3.57 29.91 -1.05
C GLY A 328 2.07 30.19 -0.82
N PRO A 329 1.65 31.46 -0.66
CA PRO A 329 0.26 31.83 -0.43
C PRO A 329 -0.57 31.69 -1.71
N LEU A 330 -1.76 31.10 -1.57
CA LEU A 330 -2.82 31.11 -2.56
C LEU A 330 -3.36 32.54 -2.72
N ASN A 331 -3.00 33.23 -3.79
CA ASN A 331 -3.74 34.40 -4.26
C ASN A 331 -3.98 34.27 -5.76
N GLY A 332 -5.04 33.53 -6.09
CA GLY A 332 -5.75 33.60 -7.37
C GLY A 332 -7.23 33.56 -7.03
N GLY A 333 -7.94 34.69 -7.23
CA GLY A 333 -9.26 34.95 -6.68
C GLY A 333 -10.23 33.77 -6.76
N SER A 334 -10.55 33.17 -5.61
CA SER A 334 -11.53 32.10 -5.48
C SER A 334 -12.90 32.65 -5.13
N CYS A 335 -13.90 32.07 -5.76
CA CYS A 335 -15.27 32.13 -5.28
C CYS A 335 -15.34 31.44 -3.91
N THR A 336 -15.81 32.14 -2.88
CA THR A 336 -15.91 31.67 -1.49
C THR A 336 -16.70 30.36 -1.32
N ASP A 337 -17.62 30.06 -2.25
CA ASP A 337 -18.43 28.83 -2.26
C ASP A 337 -17.70 27.61 -2.85
N CYS A 338 -16.58 27.81 -3.55
CA CYS A 338 -15.74 26.70 -4.01
C CYS A 338 -14.78 26.19 -2.93
N ASP A 339 -14.31 27.09 -2.05
CA ASP A 339 -13.39 26.74 -0.95
C ASP A 339 -14.06 25.91 0.15
N HIS A 340 -15.38 26.07 0.37
CA HIS A 340 -16.15 25.29 1.35
C HIS A 340 -16.20 23.77 1.04
N PHE A 341 -16.13 23.38 -0.23
CA PHE A 341 -16.20 21.99 -0.67
C PHE A 341 -14.88 21.23 -0.43
N GLU A 342 -13.73 21.85 -0.71
CA GLU A 342 -12.40 21.25 -0.47
C GLU A 342 -12.17 20.98 1.02
N HIS A 343 -12.61 21.90 1.88
CA HIS A 343 -12.56 21.74 3.33
C HIS A 343 -13.31 20.49 3.82
N SER A 344 -14.43 20.14 3.19
CA SER A 344 -15.29 19.03 3.63
C SER A 344 -14.65 17.65 3.46
N PHE A 345 -14.12 17.34 2.27
CA PHE A 345 -13.43 16.06 2.05
C PHE A 345 -12.06 16.01 2.74
N HIS A 346 -11.38 17.15 2.86
CA HIS A 346 -10.13 17.24 3.62
C HIS A 346 -10.34 16.84 5.09
N ASN A 347 -11.45 17.27 5.70
CA ASN A 347 -11.80 16.89 7.06
C ASN A 347 -12.00 15.37 7.19
N TYR A 348 -12.80 14.78 6.30
CA TYR A 348 -13.01 13.32 6.26
C TYR A 348 -11.68 12.55 6.07
N SER A 349 -10.87 12.93 5.08
CA SER A 349 -9.61 12.23 4.78
C SER A 349 -8.57 12.35 5.89
N SER A 350 -8.51 13.49 6.58
CA SER A 350 -7.67 13.68 7.77
C SER A 350 -8.12 12.77 8.92
N LEU A 351 -9.44 12.69 9.18
CA LEU A 351 -10.00 11.81 10.22
C LEU A 351 -9.72 10.34 9.92
N VAL A 352 -9.89 9.89 8.68
CA VAL A 352 -9.57 8.51 8.28
C VAL A 352 -8.08 8.21 8.44
N ARG A 353 -7.20 9.14 8.04
CA ARG A 353 -5.75 8.97 8.22
C ARG A 353 -5.37 8.84 9.69
N GLN A 354 -5.86 9.73 10.53
CA GLN A 354 -5.57 9.72 11.97
C GLN A 354 -6.13 8.47 12.65
N TYR A 355 -7.31 8.01 12.22
CA TYR A 355 -7.94 6.80 12.75
C TYR A 355 -7.18 5.53 12.35
N THR A 356 -6.89 5.36 11.06
CA THR A 356 -6.23 4.16 10.52
C THR A 356 -4.77 4.01 10.98
N SER A 357 -4.14 5.10 11.43
CA SER A 357 -2.79 5.09 12.00
C SER A 357 -2.73 4.60 13.45
N ARG A 358 -3.86 4.28 14.08
CA ARG A 358 -3.94 3.81 15.48
C ARG A 358 -3.98 2.28 15.58
N SER A 359 -3.59 1.77 16.74
CA SER A 359 -3.63 0.36 17.09
C SER A 359 -5.01 -0.05 17.61
N LEU A 360 -5.58 -1.10 17.04
CA LEU A 360 -6.84 -1.71 17.49
C LEU A 360 -6.57 -3.13 17.99
N THR A 361 -7.09 -3.46 19.18
CA THR A 361 -6.97 -4.81 19.76
C THR A 361 -7.72 -5.85 18.93
N ASN A 362 -8.85 -5.45 18.33
CA ASN A 362 -9.61 -6.27 17.39
C ASN A 362 -9.88 -5.44 16.12
N HIS A 363 -9.24 -5.81 15.01
CA HIS A 363 -9.30 -5.05 13.77
C HIS A 363 -10.65 -5.13 13.05
N SER A 364 -11.46 -6.17 13.32
CA SER A 364 -12.84 -6.29 12.80
C SER A 364 -13.75 -5.17 13.28
N ASP A 365 -13.40 -4.52 14.39
CA ASP A 365 -14.21 -3.44 14.97
C ASP A 365 -13.99 -2.11 14.27
N ARG A 366 -13.05 -2.00 13.31
CA ARG A 366 -12.73 -0.74 12.60
C ARG A 366 -13.96 0.02 12.08
N PRO A 367 -14.89 -0.61 11.36
CA PRO A 367 -16.07 0.10 10.85
C PRO A 367 -16.99 0.58 11.98
N ALA A 368 -17.22 -0.27 12.99
CA ALA A 368 -18.02 0.07 14.17
C ALA A 368 -17.38 1.20 14.99
N ALA A 369 -16.05 1.17 15.12
CA ALA A 369 -15.25 2.15 15.81
C ALA A 369 -15.05 3.47 15.01
N PHE A 370 -15.41 3.49 13.72
CA PHE A 370 -15.52 4.73 12.94
C PHE A 370 -16.97 5.23 12.84
N ALA A 371 -17.97 4.36 13.07
CA ALA A 371 -19.39 4.63 12.86
C ALA A 371 -19.91 5.91 13.55
N GLY A 372 -19.39 6.24 14.73
CA GLY A 372 -19.74 7.47 15.45
C GLY A 372 -19.35 8.75 14.70
N LEU A 373 -18.11 8.79 14.22
CA LEU A 373 -17.60 9.90 13.38
C LEU A 373 -18.24 9.87 12.01
N ALA A 374 -18.48 8.67 11.48
CA ALA A 374 -19.20 8.42 10.25
C ALA A 374 -20.59 9.10 10.28
N ALA A 375 -21.38 8.89 11.34
CA ALA A 375 -22.70 9.50 11.50
C ALA A 375 -22.65 11.03 11.60
N LEU A 376 -21.64 11.57 12.30
CA LEU A 376 -21.43 13.02 12.35
C LEU A 376 -21.09 13.60 10.98
N LEU A 377 -20.21 12.93 10.23
CA LEU A 377 -19.81 13.34 8.88
C LEU A 377 -20.97 13.24 7.89
N GLN A 378 -21.79 12.19 7.97
CA GLN A 378 -23.01 12.05 7.16
C GLN A 378 -23.95 13.24 7.34
N LYS A 379 -24.13 13.67 8.59
CA LYS A 379 -24.99 14.81 8.94
C LYS A 379 -24.38 16.15 8.52
N THR A 380 -23.10 16.36 8.83
CA THR A 380 -22.35 17.60 8.53
C THR A 380 -22.22 17.83 7.03
N HIS A 381 -21.97 16.77 6.25
CA HIS A 381 -21.79 16.85 4.81
C HIS A 381 -23.07 16.54 4.01
N GLN A 382 -24.19 16.26 4.67
CA GLN A 382 -25.46 15.85 4.02
C GLN A 382 -25.26 14.70 3.01
N THR A 383 -24.42 13.73 3.37
CA THR A 383 -24.03 12.61 2.50
C THR A 383 -24.29 11.28 3.20
N SER A 384 -24.52 10.22 2.43
CA SER A 384 -24.51 8.87 2.97
C SER A 384 -23.07 8.35 2.97
N LEU A 385 -22.72 7.43 3.88
CA LEU A 385 -21.45 6.71 3.80
C LEU A 385 -21.71 5.33 3.23
N LEU A 386 -21.17 5.09 2.05
CA LEU A 386 -21.16 3.82 1.39
C LEU A 386 -19.89 3.06 1.83
N TYR A 387 -20.06 2.03 2.68
CA TYR A 387 -18.94 1.25 3.23
C TYR A 387 -17.82 2.14 3.81
N SER A 388 -18.19 3.11 4.66
CA SER A 388 -17.29 4.09 5.27
C SER A 388 -16.66 5.12 4.32
N ILE A 389 -17.08 5.20 3.05
CA ILE A 389 -16.70 6.24 2.09
C ILE A 389 -17.91 7.15 1.78
N PRO A 390 -17.77 8.48 1.79
CA PRO A 390 -18.86 9.40 1.44
C PRO A 390 -19.36 9.22 0.01
N GLU A 391 -20.65 8.97 -0.16
CA GLU A 391 -21.29 8.76 -1.47
C GLU A 391 -21.10 9.99 -2.38
N GLN A 392 -21.19 11.18 -1.79
CA GLN A 392 -21.03 12.46 -2.47
C GLN A 392 -19.61 12.71 -2.98
N TYR A 393 -18.62 12.06 -2.36
CA TYR A 393 -17.20 12.19 -2.66
C TYR A 393 -16.61 10.82 -3.00
N ILE A 394 -17.40 9.92 -3.60
CA ILE A 394 -17.00 8.54 -3.86
C ILE A 394 -15.75 8.49 -4.78
N ASP A 395 -15.68 9.41 -5.72
CA ASP A 395 -14.55 9.63 -6.63
C ASP A 395 -13.25 9.90 -5.87
N GLN A 396 -13.24 10.86 -4.94
CA GLN A 396 -12.07 11.15 -4.10
C GLN A 396 -11.85 10.08 -3.03
N GLY A 397 -12.95 9.49 -2.55
CA GLY A 397 -13.01 8.45 -1.54
C GLY A 397 -12.35 7.13 -1.96
N LEU A 398 -12.29 6.85 -3.26
CA LEU A 398 -11.60 5.69 -3.83
C LEU A 398 -10.09 5.90 -4.01
N LEU A 399 -9.59 7.14 -3.92
CA LEU A 399 -8.16 7.47 -4.11
C LEU A 399 -7.30 7.27 -2.87
N TRP A 400 -7.75 6.42 -1.94
CA TRP A 400 -7.01 6.10 -0.74
C TRP A 400 -5.85 5.15 -1.06
N ARG A 401 -4.75 5.26 -0.32
CA ARG A 401 -3.60 4.37 -0.42
C ARG A 401 -2.95 4.11 0.94
N PRO A 402 -2.21 2.99 1.11
CA PRO A 402 -1.40 2.79 2.30
C PRO A 402 -0.43 3.96 2.53
N LEU A 403 -0.25 4.35 3.79
CA LEU A 403 0.69 5.42 4.18
C LEU A 403 2.14 5.02 3.89
N ASN A 404 2.47 3.74 4.10
CA ASN A 404 3.78 3.15 3.82
C ASN A 404 3.68 2.24 2.59
N ASN A 405 4.39 2.59 1.51
CA ASN A 405 4.38 1.82 0.26
C ASN A 405 5.06 0.44 0.38
N SER A 406 5.67 0.12 1.52
CA SER A 406 6.46 -1.11 1.74
C SER A 406 5.71 -2.23 2.49
N ALA A 407 4.47 -2.00 2.92
CA ALA A 407 3.65 -3.01 3.57
C ALA A 407 2.37 -3.21 2.76
N LEU A 408 2.26 -4.35 2.06
CA LEU A 408 0.98 -4.78 1.51
C LEU A 408 -0.03 -4.92 2.68
N PRO A 409 -1.28 -4.46 2.54
CA PRO A 409 -2.24 -4.49 3.62
C PRO A 409 -2.47 -5.94 4.09
N HIS A 410 -2.26 -6.18 5.39
CA HIS A 410 -2.02 -7.50 5.97
C HIS A 410 -3.26 -8.41 6.08
N ARG A 411 -4.48 -7.89 5.96
CA ARG A 411 -5.72 -8.68 6.12
C ARG A 411 -6.95 -7.92 5.60
N ARG A 412 -7.90 -8.64 4.99
CA ARG A 412 -9.21 -8.13 4.55
C ARG A 412 -10.30 -8.49 5.56
N VAL A 413 -11.14 -7.53 5.94
CA VAL A 413 -12.34 -7.78 6.76
C VAL A 413 -13.39 -8.50 5.91
N GLU A 414 -13.84 -9.67 6.38
CA GLU A 414 -14.84 -10.50 5.70
C GLU A 414 -16.17 -9.75 5.52
N GLY A 415 -16.78 -9.84 4.34
CA GLY A 415 -18.03 -9.14 4.00
C GLY A 415 -17.89 -7.66 3.60
N MET A 416 -16.70 -7.06 3.68
CA MET A 416 -16.46 -5.67 3.26
C MET A 416 -15.92 -5.58 1.82
N PRO A 417 -16.39 -4.63 0.97
CA PRO A 417 -15.89 -4.48 -0.38
C PRO A 417 -14.43 -4.00 -0.39
N SER A 418 -13.62 -4.60 -1.27
CA SER A 418 -12.18 -4.34 -1.39
C SER A 418 -11.83 -2.90 -1.78
N TRP A 419 -12.75 -2.17 -2.40
CA TRP A 419 -12.54 -0.77 -2.77
C TRP A 419 -12.66 0.20 -1.57
N SER A 420 -13.18 -0.26 -0.42
CA SER A 420 -13.23 0.54 0.80
C SER A 420 -11.96 0.42 1.62
N TRP A 421 -11.42 1.55 2.08
CA TRP A 421 -10.30 1.58 3.03
C TRP A 421 -10.62 0.81 4.32
N ALA A 422 -11.90 0.74 4.72
CA ALA A 422 -12.33 0.04 5.93
C ALA A 422 -12.22 -1.48 5.81
N ALA A 423 -12.04 -2.01 4.60
CA ALA A 423 -11.78 -3.42 4.37
C ALA A 423 -10.35 -3.83 4.74
N TRP A 424 -9.41 -2.91 4.94
CA TRP A 424 -7.97 -3.21 4.98
C TRP A 424 -7.31 -2.83 6.31
N GLU A 425 -6.40 -3.69 6.77
CA GLU A 425 -5.63 -3.47 7.99
C GLU A 425 -4.33 -2.69 7.77
N CYS A 426 -4.43 -1.42 7.39
CA CYS A 426 -3.25 -0.54 7.26
C CYS A 426 -3.56 0.95 7.55
N PRO A 427 -2.56 1.76 7.95
CA PRO A 427 -2.67 3.21 7.94
C PRO A 427 -2.90 3.73 6.51
N VAL A 428 -3.85 4.62 6.33
CA VAL A 428 -4.29 5.13 5.03
C VAL A 428 -3.99 6.61 4.87
N ARG A 429 -3.71 7.04 3.65
CA ARG A 429 -3.68 8.44 3.22
C ARG A 429 -4.50 8.60 1.95
N TYR A 430 -5.05 9.79 1.75
CA TYR A 430 -5.69 10.18 0.50
C TYR A 430 -4.74 11.05 -0.32
N ILE A 431 -4.86 11.00 -1.63
CA ILE A 431 -4.24 11.99 -2.51
C ILE A 431 -5.31 12.97 -2.95
N THR A 432 -5.26 14.19 -2.40
CA THR A 432 -6.20 15.26 -2.77
C THR A 432 -5.67 15.97 -4.01
N TYR A 433 -6.34 15.81 -5.15
CA TYR A 433 -6.02 16.51 -6.40
C TYR A 433 -7.09 17.54 -6.74
N ARG A 434 -6.65 18.74 -7.12
CA ARG A 434 -7.50 19.92 -7.37
C ARG A 434 -8.23 19.93 -8.73
N TRP A 435 -8.19 18.83 -9.50
CA TRP A 435 -8.35 18.89 -10.96
C TRP A 435 -9.10 17.71 -11.59
N MET A 436 -10.03 17.04 -10.88
CA MET A 436 -10.90 16.09 -11.59
C MET A 436 -11.82 16.88 -12.54
N THR A 437 -11.56 16.76 -13.84
CA THR A 437 -12.17 17.59 -14.89
C THR A 437 -13.32 16.91 -15.64
N THR A 438 -13.67 15.66 -15.31
CA THR A 438 -14.67 14.88 -16.08
C THR A 438 -15.82 14.37 -15.20
N GLU A 439 -17.05 14.43 -15.72
CA GLU A 439 -18.23 13.89 -15.05
C GLU A 439 -18.19 12.35 -15.08
N VAL A 440 -18.18 11.71 -13.92
CA VAL A 440 -18.25 10.25 -13.77
C VAL A 440 -19.57 9.88 -13.12
N ASP A 441 -20.36 9.04 -13.79
CA ASP A 441 -21.57 8.48 -13.21
C ASP A 441 -21.24 7.14 -12.53
N TRP A 442 -21.56 7.01 -11.25
CA TRP A 442 -21.28 5.83 -10.43
C TRP A 442 -22.57 5.05 -10.13
N TYR A 443 -22.50 3.72 -10.08
CA TYR A 443 -23.60 2.81 -9.79
C TYR A 443 -23.13 1.66 -8.91
N ILE A 444 -23.98 1.22 -7.98
CA ILE A 444 -23.78 -0.05 -7.27
C ILE A 444 -24.62 -1.11 -7.96
N TYR A 445 -24.01 -2.26 -8.23
CA TYR A 445 -24.63 -3.42 -8.87
C TYR A 445 -24.43 -4.68 -8.02
N GLY A 446 -25.45 -5.52 -7.89
CA GLY A 446 -25.38 -6.78 -7.15
C GLY A 446 -26.63 -7.64 -7.34
N GLU A 447 -26.46 -8.95 -7.21
CA GLU A 447 -27.46 -9.99 -7.55
C GLU A 447 -28.79 -9.83 -6.78
N GLN A 448 -28.76 -9.25 -5.56
CA GLN A 448 -29.94 -9.09 -4.68
C GLN A 448 -30.50 -7.66 -4.61
N THR A 449 -29.75 -6.63 -4.99
CA THR A 449 -30.12 -5.22 -4.74
C THR A 449 -30.53 -4.45 -6.00
N GLY A 450 -30.29 -5.00 -7.19
CA GLY A 450 -30.44 -4.26 -8.45
C GLY A 450 -29.42 -3.12 -8.57
N SER A 451 -29.56 -2.30 -9.62
CA SER A 451 -28.69 -1.15 -9.83
C SER A 451 -29.18 0.09 -9.08
N ARG A 452 -28.32 0.71 -8.26
CA ARG A 452 -28.60 2.01 -7.63
C ARG A 452 -27.57 3.05 -8.07
N PRO A 453 -27.98 4.23 -8.61
CA PRO A 453 -27.05 5.31 -8.87
C PRO A 453 -26.45 5.84 -7.56
N VAL A 454 -25.15 6.10 -7.59
CA VAL A 454 -24.36 6.72 -6.53
C VAL A 454 -24.16 8.18 -6.92
N ARG A 455 -24.77 9.10 -6.17
CA ARG A 455 -24.75 10.52 -6.52
C ARG A 455 -23.42 11.16 -6.11
N SER A 456 -22.45 11.21 -7.02
CA SER A 456 -21.30 12.13 -6.89
C SER A 456 -21.70 13.56 -7.29
N VAL A 457 -21.10 14.58 -6.68
CA VAL A 457 -21.35 15.98 -7.06
C VAL A 457 -20.56 16.34 -8.32
N LYS A 458 -21.29 16.65 -9.39
CA LYS A 458 -20.75 17.16 -10.65
C LYS A 458 -20.12 18.55 -10.46
N ARG A 459 -18.85 18.73 -10.84
CA ARG A 459 -18.29 20.07 -11.12
C ARG A 459 -17.40 20.09 -12.36
N TYR A 460 -17.62 21.15 -13.14
CA TYR A 460 -17.11 21.46 -14.46
C TYR A 460 -15.61 21.72 -14.49
N GLY A 461 -14.91 21.08 -15.43
CA GLY A 461 -13.56 21.44 -15.88
C GLY A 461 -13.49 21.41 -17.41
N THR A 462 -13.24 22.57 -18.02
CA THR A 462 -12.71 22.81 -19.38
C THR A 462 -13.29 22.05 -20.62
N SER A 463 -14.16 22.77 -21.33
CA SER A 463 -14.14 23.04 -22.79
C SER A 463 -14.27 21.93 -23.85
N ILE A 464 -15.19 20.98 -23.73
CA ILE A 464 -15.90 20.48 -24.92
C ILE A 464 -17.40 20.34 -24.59
N PRO A 465 -18.31 21.07 -25.26
CA PRO A 465 -19.73 20.90 -25.02
C PRO A 465 -20.20 19.53 -25.55
N LEU A 466 -20.61 18.63 -24.64
CA LEU A 466 -21.50 17.53 -25.00
C LEU A 466 -22.73 18.12 -25.70
N ARG A 467 -23.06 17.61 -26.90
CA ARG A 467 -24.27 18.05 -27.63
C ARG A 467 -25.51 17.81 -26.76
N GLU A 468 -26.47 18.74 -26.78
CA GLU A 468 -27.65 18.74 -25.89
C GLU A 468 -28.55 17.50 -26.06
N ASP A 469 -28.58 16.90 -27.25
CA ASP A 469 -29.27 15.66 -27.59
C ASP A 469 -28.61 14.38 -27.04
N PHE A 470 -27.37 14.47 -26.53
CA PHE A 470 -26.54 13.34 -26.08
C PHE A 470 -26.48 13.17 -24.54
N ARG A 471 -27.39 13.79 -23.77
CA ARG A 471 -27.36 13.80 -22.29
C ARG A 471 -28.04 12.63 -21.56
N ARG A 472 -28.47 11.55 -22.25
CA ARG A 472 -29.17 10.42 -21.59
C ARG A 472 -28.24 9.24 -21.33
N PRO A 473 -27.94 8.88 -20.05
CA PRO A 473 -27.02 7.80 -19.72
C PRO A 473 -27.54 6.43 -20.20
N VAL A 474 -26.63 5.53 -20.56
CA VAL A 474 -26.95 4.10 -20.79
C VAL A 474 -27.33 3.47 -19.46
N THR A 475 -28.45 2.72 -19.41
CA THR A 475 -28.92 2.13 -18.15
C THR A 475 -28.22 0.80 -17.85
N MET A 476 -28.16 0.42 -16.57
CA MET A 476 -27.62 -0.88 -16.17
C MET A 476 -28.40 -2.05 -16.77
N ASP A 477 -29.71 -1.89 -16.98
CA ASP A 477 -30.54 -2.89 -17.68
C ASP A 477 -30.11 -3.05 -19.14
N GLN A 478 -29.69 -1.97 -19.81
CA GLN A 478 -29.16 -2.05 -21.17
C GLN A 478 -27.80 -2.77 -21.18
N LEU A 479 -26.92 -2.50 -20.22
CA LEU A 479 -25.65 -3.22 -20.09
C LEU A 479 -25.85 -4.72 -19.78
N ALA A 480 -26.77 -5.05 -18.87
CA ALA A 480 -27.12 -6.42 -18.53
C ALA A 480 -27.77 -7.17 -19.72
N ALA A 481 -28.70 -6.54 -20.44
CA ALA A 481 -29.35 -7.13 -21.62
C ALA A 481 -28.37 -7.45 -22.76
N HIS A 482 -27.18 -6.85 -22.72
CA HIS A 482 -26.09 -7.07 -23.66
C HIS A 482 -24.95 -7.93 -23.09
N ASN A 483 -25.14 -8.62 -21.96
CA ASN A 483 -24.16 -9.47 -21.26
C ASN A 483 -22.85 -8.76 -20.87
N LEU A 484 -22.91 -7.46 -20.57
CA LEU A 484 -21.74 -6.64 -20.22
C LEU A 484 -21.49 -6.51 -18.70
N LEU A 485 -22.31 -7.19 -17.89
CA LEU A 485 -22.19 -7.26 -16.44
C LEU A 485 -22.16 -8.75 -16.06
N GLU A 486 -21.07 -9.24 -15.47
CA GLU A 486 -20.98 -10.63 -14.99
C GLU A 486 -21.73 -10.76 -13.64
N PRO A 487 -22.73 -11.66 -13.50
CA PRO A 487 -23.54 -11.74 -12.27
C PRO A 487 -22.84 -12.40 -11.06
N SER A 488 -21.55 -12.70 -11.10
CA SER A 488 -20.96 -13.76 -10.26
C SER A 488 -20.37 -13.32 -8.90
N SER A 489 -20.45 -12.04 -8.52
CA SER A 489 -19.86 -11.58 -7.25
C SER A 489 -20.91 -11.54 -6.12
N PRO A 490 -20.69 -12.23 -4.99
CA PRO A 490 -21.66 -12.30 -3.88
C PRO A 490 -21.80 -10.99 -3.08
N GLY A 491 -21.11 -9.90 -3.46
CA GLY A 491 -21.17 -8.58 -2.81
C GLY A 491 -21.43 -7.44 -3.81
N PRO A 492 -21.82 -6.24 -3.34
CA PRO A 492 -22.11 -5.11 -4.21
C PRO A 492 -20.84 -4.57 -4.87
N GLU A 493 -20.88 -4.51 -6.19
CA GLU A 493 -19.81 -4.00 -7.03
C GLU A 493 -20.09 -2.54 -7.40
N LEU A 494 -19.03 -1.73 -7.44
CA LEU A 494 -19.14 -0.32 -7.77
C LEU A 494 -18.69 -0.10 -9.21
N VAL A 495 -19.63 0.22 -10.10
CA VAL A 495 -19.40 0.44 -11.52
C VAL A 495 -19.43 1.94 -11.82
N ALA A 496 -18.53 2.42 -12.66
CA ALA A 496 -18.53 3.78 -13.18
C ALA A 496 -18.45 3.79 -14.70
N TRP A 497 -18.96 4.86 -15.31
CA TRP A 497 -18.57 5.21 -16.67
C TRP A 497 -18.39 6.70 -16.86
N CYS A 498 -17.51 7.02 -17.81
CA CYS A 498 -17.24 8.38 -18.27
C CYS A 498 -17.69 8.51 -19.73
N PRO A 499 -18.68 9.37 -20.05
CA PRO A 499 -19.08 9.62 -21.42
C PRO A 499 -18.09 10.56 -22.11
N LEU A 500 -17.56 10.14 -23.26
CA LEU A 500 -16.80 11.01 -24.17
C LEU A 500 -17.60 11.21 -25.45
N SER A 501 -18.04 12.45 -25.69
CA SER A 501 -18.78 12.79 -26.91
C SER A 501 -18.13 13.96 -27.64
N THR A 502 -17.21 13.66 -28.56
CA THR A 502 -16.98 14.42 -29.80
C THR A 502 -15.86 13.75 -30.59
N GLY A 503 -16.04 13.60 -31.90
CA GLY A 503 -14.95 13.32 -32.83
C GLY A 503 -14.75 11.87 -33.28
N PHE A 504 -15.52 10.90 -32.77
CA PHE A 504 -15.41 9.50 -33.15
C PHE A 504 -16.49 9.05 -34.13
N PHE A 505 -16.04 8.31 -35.15
CA PHE A 505 -16.87 7.72 -36.20
C PHE A 505 -16.47 6.27 -36.40
N TYR A 506 -17.38 5.41 -36.82
CA TYR A 506 -17.00 4.10 -37.37
C TYR A 506 -17.32 4.03 -38.86
N THR A 507 -16.54 3.21 -39.57
CA THR A 507 -16.64 3.03 -41.03
C THR A 507 -17.37 1.75 -41.42
N ARG A 508 -17.68 1.60 -42.71
CA ARG A 508 -18.29 0.38 -43.30
C ARG A 508 -17.47 -0.91 -43.06
N GLY A 509 -16.19 -0.79 -42.71
CA GLY A 509 -15.32 -1.90 -42.30
C GLY A 509 -15.23 -2.12 -40.78
N HIS A 510 -16.15 -1.56 -40.00
CA HIS A 510 -16.18 -1.62 -38.53
C HIS A 510 -15.02 -0.95 -37.81
N LYS A 511 -14.19 -0.15 -38.50
CA LYS A 511 -13.07 0.52 -37.86
C LYS A 511 -13.48 1.83 -37.23
N LEU A 512 -13.12 2.01 -35.96
CA LEU A 512 -13.27 3.28 -35.24
C LEU A 512 -12.18 4.28 -35.70
N ILE A 513 -12.59 5.52 -35.97
CA ILE A 513 -11.74 6.61 -36.46
C ILE A 513 -12.04 7.88 -35.65
N SER A 514 -10.98 8.58 -35.22
CA SER A 514 -11.05 9.93 -34.64
C SER A 514 -10.78 10.99 -35.71
N LEU A 515 -11.54 12.09 -35.71
CA LEU A 515 -11.33 13.25 -36.60
C LEU A 515 -10.23 14.22 -36.12
N HIS A 516 -9.68 14.05 -34.91
CA HIS A 516 -8.63 14.94 -34.37
C HIS A 516 -7.29 14.19 -34.22
N PRO A 517 -6.20 14.61 -34.89
CA PRO A 517 -4.91 13.89 -34.86
C PRO A 517 -4.10 14.07 -33.56
N ALA A 518 -4.42 15.08 -32.75
CA ALA A 518 -3.57 15.52 -31.63
C ALA A 518 -4.00 14.96 -30.26
N HIS A 519 -5.15 14.29 -30.17
CA HIS A 519 -5.67 13.77 -28.90
C HIS A 519 -6.29 12.38 -29.12
N MET A 520 -5.72 11.37 -28.45
CA MET A 520 -6.08 9.94 -28.42
C MET A 520 -5.62 9.08 -29.61
N GLY A 521 -4.69 8.15 -29.31
CA GLY A 521 -4.09 7.18 -30.24
C GLY A 521 -5.00 5.99 -30.59
N LEU A 522 -6.20 6.26 -31.09
CA LEU A 522 -7.23 5.24 -31.40
C LEU A 522 -7.43 4.77 -32.85
N PRO A 523 -6.65 5.17 -33.87
CA PRO A 523 -7.04 4.84 -35.22
C PRO A 523 -6.86 3.34 -35.52
N GLY A 524 -7.95 2.65 -35.87
CA GLY A 524 -7.89 1.36 -36.59
C GLY A 524 -8.40 0.12 -35.86
N HIS A 525 -9.09 0.24 -34.73
CA HIS A 525 -9.66 -0.92 -34.02
C HIS A 525 -11.04 -1.33 -34.56
N ASP A 526 -11.27 -2.65 -34.65
CA ASP A 526 -12.55 -3.23 -35.07
C ASP A 526 -13.59 -3.16 -33.95
N VAL A 527 -14.77 -2.60 -34.25
CA VAL A 527 -15.91 -2.50 -33.35
C VAL A 527 -16.83 -3.71 -33.56
N LEU A 528 -17.00 -4.50 -32.51
CA LEU A 528 -17.89 -5.65 -32.50
C LEU A 528 -19.25 -5.22 -31.94
N PHE A 529 -20.26 -5.12 -32.80
CA PHE A 529 -21.64 -4.87 -32.37
C PHE A 529 -22.31 -6.17 -31.95
N ASN A 530 -23.11 -6.12 -30.88
CA ASN A 530 -23.79 -7.30 -30.33
C ASN A 530 -24.97 -7.78 -31.19
N ASP A 531 -25.42 -6.98 -32.15
CA ASP A 531 -26.49 -7.28 -33.11
C ASP A 531 -25.96 -7.43 -34.55
N ALA A 532 -26.73 -8.13 -35.41
CA ALA A 532 -26.29 -8.68 -36.70
C ALA A 532 -25.63 -7.70 -37.67
N THR A 533 -24.80 -8.24 -38.58
CA THR A 533 -23.92 -7.55 -39.55
C THR A 533 -24.61 -6.38 -40.28
N PRO A 534 -23.98 -5.19 -40.39
CA PRO A 534 -24.56 -4.04 -41.08
C PRO A 534 -24.88 -4.33 -42.54
N ARG A 535 -25.92 -3.68 -43.07
CA ARG A 535 -26.29 -3.79 -44.47
C ARG A 535 -25.38 -2.93 -45.35
N ALA A 536 -25.19 -3.36 -46.60
CA ALA A 536 -24.25 -2.77 -47.54
C ALA A 536 -24.59 -1.32 -47.97
N ASP A 537 -25.74 -0.79 -47.58
CA ASP A 537 -26.25 0.54 -47.91
C ASP A 537 -25.98 1.60 -46.83
N ASP A 538 -25.24 1.26 -45.76
CA ASP A 538 -24.93 2.21 -44.70
C ASP A 538 -23.92 3.31 -45.13
N PRO A 539 -24.12 4.59 -44.71
CA PRO A 539 -23.21 5.70 -45.03
C PRO A 539 -21.75 5.40 -44.63
N GLU A 540 -20.77 5.94 -45.36
CA GLU A 540 -19.35 5.64 -45.17
C GLU A 540 -18.82 5.93 -43.74
N MET A 541 -19.44 6.86 -43.00
CA MET A 541 -19.07 7.22 -41.62
C MET A 541 -20.30 7.60 -40.78
N ARG A 542 -20.44 7.04 -39.56
CA ARG A 542 -21.49 7.41 -38.58
C ARG A 542 -20.89 7.80 -37.22
N PRO A 543 -21.43 8.83 -36.54
CA PRO A 543 -20.95 9.25 -35.23
C PRO A 543 -21.36 8.27 -34.13
N VAL A 544 -20.51 8.09 -33.13
CA VAL A 544 -20.74 7.19 -31.99
C VAL A 544 -20.28 7.81 -30.67
N GLU A 545 -20.89 7.37 -29.56
CA GLU A 545 -20.47 7.69 -28.19
C GLU A 545 -19.51 6.62 -27.67
N LEU A 546 -18.43 7.03 -27.00
CA LEU A 546 -17.54 6.13 -26.29
C LEU A 546 -17.81 6.22 -24.79
N LEU A 547 -18.15 5.08 -24.18
CA LEU A 547 -18.25 4.94 -22.72
C LEU A 547 -17.13 4.04 -22.21
N PHE A 548 -16.35 4.54 -21.26
CA PHE A 548 -15.33 3.76 -20.58
C PHE A 548 -15.95 3.15 -19.32
N LEU A 549 -16.02 1.81 -19.27
CA LEU A 549 -16.57 1.09 -18.11
C LEU A 549 -15.46 0.77 -17.10
N ALA A 550 -15.72 1.10 -15.85
CA ALA A 550 -14.90 0.82 -14.69
C ALA A 550 -15.71 -0.03 -13.70
N GLN A 551 -15.24 -1.20 -13.25
CA GLN A 551 -15.96 -2.07 -12.30
C GLN A 551 -15.07 -2.44 -11.11
N ALA A 552 -15.34 -1.87 -9.94
CA ALA A 552 -14.67 -2.21 -8.69
C ALA A 552 -15.33 -3.45 -8.08
N GLY A 553 -14.64 -4.59 -8.19
CA GLY A 553 -15.09 -5.88 -7.65
C GLY A 553 -14.89 -7.06 -8.61
N GLY A 554 -14.92 -6.81 -9.92
CA GLY A 554 -14.45 -7.74 -10.96
C GLY A 554 -12.94 -7.62 -11.17
N ARG A 555 -12.34 -8.52 -11.95
CA ARG A 555 -10.89 -8.66 -12.23
C ARG A 555 -10.13 -7.38 -12.63
N VAL A 556 -10.80 -6.25 -12.82
CA VAL A 556 -10.29 -5.09 -13.57
C VAL A 556 -9.77 -3.93 -12.69
N PHE A 557 -9.89 -3.95 -11.35
CA PHE A 557 -9.52 -2.74 -10.56
C PHE A 557 -8.30 -2.83 -9.64
N TRP A 558 -7.52 -3.91 -9.71
CA TRP A 558 -6.18 -3.91 -9.08
C TRP A 558 -5.11 -4.67 -9.86
N GLU A 559 -5.46 -5.73 -10.62
CA GLU A 559 -4.47 -6.48 -11.39
C GLU A 559 -4.01 -5.74 -12.66
N ASP A 560 -4.90 -4.94 -13.26
CA ASP A 560 -4.65 -4.16 -14.48
C ASP A 560 -4.38 -2.66 -14.21
N MET A 561 -4.53 -2.19 -12.96
CA MET A 561 -4.09 -0.84 -12.53
C MET A 561 -2.65 -0.85 -12.02
N LYS A 562 -1.78 -1.55 -12.72
CA LYS A 562 -0.34 -1.35 -12.56
C LYS A 562 0.03 -0.13 -13.40
N PRO A 563 0.67 0.92 -12.83
CA PRO A 563 1.57 1.70 -13.66
C PRO A 563 2.52 0.67 -14.28
N LYS A 564 2.57 0.56 -15.62
CA LYS A 564 3.71 -0.12 -16.22
C LYS A 564 4.93 0.59 -15.67
N ALA A 565 5.78 -0.17 -15.00
CA ALA A 565 7.03 0.32 -14.46
C ALA A 565 7.99 0.60 -15.62
N SER A 566 7.73 1.66 -16.39
CA SER A 566 8.76 2.33 -17.18
C SER A 566 9.46 3.30 -16.23
N GLY A 567 10.75 3.10 -16.04
CA GLY A 567 11.56 3.92 -15.15
C GLY A 567 11.63 5.36 -15.65
N MET A 568 10.95 6.27 -14.97
CA MET A 568 11.36 7.67 -14.82
C MET A 568 10.87 8.21 -13.47
N PRO A 569 11.70 8.95 -12.71
CA PRO A 569 11.26 9.57 -11.48
C PRO A 569 10.65 10.94 -11.77
N GLY A 570 9.33 11.04 -11.58
CA GLY A 570 8.73 12.29 -11.12
C GLY A 570 7.68 12.94 -12.00
N TYR A 571 6.78 12.21 -12.65
CA TYR A 571 5.42 12.69 -12.94
C TYR A 571 4.47 11.48 -12.87
N TRP A 572 3.38 11.59 -12.12
CA TRP A 572 2.29 10.62 -12.17
C TRP A 572 1.46 10.94 -13.42
N ASP A 573 1.88 10.48 -14.60
CA ASP A 573 1.08 10.58 -15.83
C ASP A 573 1.50 9.46 -16.78
N GLU A 574 0.88 8.27 -16.60
CA GLU A 574 0.60 7.26 -17.64
C GLU A 574 -0.07 6.04 -16.95
N LEU A 575 -1.39 6.06 -16.87
CA LEU A 575 -2.19 4.89 -16.48
C LEU A 575 -2.49 4.09 -17.75
N GLU A 576 -1.73 3.02 -17.98
CA GLU A 576 -2.10 2.03 -19.00
C GLU A 576 -3.27 1.20 -18.50
N MET A 577 -4.44 1.45 -19.08
CA MET A 577 -5.63 0.66 -18.81
C MET A 577 -5.90 -0.25 -20.02
N ALA A 578 -5.94 -1.57 -19.80
CA ALA A 578 -6.59 -2.48 -20.74
C ALA A 578 -8.10 -2.30 -20.58
N GLY A 579 -8.68 -1.39 -21.36
CA GLY A 579 -10.08 -1.01 -21.26
C GLY A 579 -10.93 -1.60 -22.38
N TYR A 580 -12.16 -1.93 -22.05
CA TYR A 580 -13.22 -1.99 -23.04
C TYR A 580 -13.88 -0.61 -23.09
N ALA A 581 -13.99 -0.02 -24.27
CA ALA A 581 -14.92 1.08 -24.48
C ALA A 581 -16.14 0.54 -25.19
N LEU A 582 -17.29 0.93 -24.68
CA LEU A 582 -18.54 0.72 -25.37
C LEU A 582 -18.70 1.78 -26.43
N VAL A 583 -18.97 1.33 -27.64
CA VAL A 583 -19.35 2.16 -28.77
C VAL A 583 -20.87 2.16 -28.82
N VAL A 584 -21.49 3.28 -28.45
CA VAL A 584 -22.95 3.42 -28.46
C VAL A 584 -23.35 4.22 -29.69
N GLU A 585 -24.07 3.59 -30.61
CA GLU A 585 -24.73 4.29 -31.70
C GLU A 585 -26.11 4.75 -31.24
N ARG A 586 -26.38 6.05 -31.41
CA ARG A 586 -27.65 6.66 -31.03
C ARG A 586 -28.40 7.20 -32.24
N ASP A 587 -29.72 7.15 -32.13
CA ASP A 587 -30.64 7.84 -33.03
C ASP A 587 -31.47 8.82 -32.17
N GLY A 588 -31.03 10.08 -32.14
CA GLY A 588 -31.49 11.05 -31.14
C GLY A 588 -31.12 10.61 -29.70
N GLY A 589 -32.09 10.69 -28.78
CA GLY A 589 -31.87 10.39 -27.36
C GLY A 589 -31.91 8.90 -26.97
N VAL A 590 -31.99 7.97 -27.93
CA VAL A 590 -32.14 6.52 -27.69
C VAL A 590 -30.91 5.76 -28.20
N ALA A 591 -30.35 4.89 -27.35
CA ALA A 591 -29.27 3.97 -27.73
C ALA A 591 -29.84 2.88 -28.66
N ARG A 592 -29.36 2.83 -29.90
CA ARG A 592 -29.85 1.93 -30.95
C ARG A 592 -29.01 0.66 -31.03
N ARG A 593 -27.69 0.79 -30.97
CA ARG A 593 -26.73 -0.33 -30.95
C ARG A 593 -25.64 -0.07 -29.93
N VAL A 594 -25.18 -1.14 -29.30
CA VAL A 594 -24.03 -1.12 -28.39
C VAL A 594 -23.04 -2.14 -28.92
N GLY A 595 -21.85 -1.66 -29.28
CA GLY A 595 -20.70 -2.49 -29.60
C GLY A 595 -19.61 -2.31 -28.57
N PHE A 596 -18.64 -3.20 -28.58
CA PHE A 596 -17.42 -3.04 -27.80
C PHE A 596 -16.24 -2.98 -28.74
N VAL A 597 -15.28 -2.15 -28.37
CA VAL A 597 -13.95 -2.20 -28.94
C VAL A 597 -13.01 -2.57 -27.80
N ARG A 598 -12.23 -3.64 -28.00
CA ARG A 598 -11.12 -3.91 -27.11
C ARG A 598 -10.06 -2.91 -27.50
N ILE A 599 -9.72 -2.04 -26.57
CA ILE A 599 -8.70 -1.08 -26.88
C ILE A 599 -7.51 -1.35 -25.99
N GLY A 600 -6.38 -1.61 -26.65
CA GLY A 600 -5.10 -1.72 -25.97
C GLY A 600 -4.69 -0.39 -25.34
N GLU A 601 -3.74 -0.48 -24.41
CA GLU A 601 -2.98 0.58 -23.74
C GLU A 601 -3.34 2.02 -24.13
N TRP A 602 -4.02 2.71 -23.22
CA TRP A 602 -4.30 4.14 -23.33
C TRP A 602 -3.46 4.90 -22.33
N ARG A 603 -3.22 6.18 -22.62
CA ARG A 603 -2.45 7.07 -21.75
C ARG A 603 -3.29 8.30 -21.47
N LEU A 604 -3.64 8.51 -20.20
CA LEU A 604 -4.23 9.76 -19.74
C LEU A 604 -3.11 10.79 -19.57
N TRP A 605 -3.23 11.97 -20.19
CA TRP A 605 -2.24 13.06 -20.11
C TRP A 605 -2.82 14.29 -19.42
N ARG A 606 -1.94 14.98 -18.68
CA ARG A 606 -2.16 16.32 -18.13
C ARG A 606 -1.33 17.33 -18.91
N ASP A 607 -1.91 18.50 -19.20
CA ASP A 607 -1.38 19.54 -20.12
C ASP A 607 0.14 19.78 -20.08
N ALA A 608 0.78 19.70 -21.26
CA ALA A 608 2.16 20.10 -21.54
C ALA A 608 2.27 21.65 -21.58
N PRO A 609 3.38 22.31 -21.16
CA PRO A 609 4.68 22.16 -21.85
C PRO A 609 5.97 22.38 -21.00
N ARG A 610 7.04 21.63 -21.33
CA ARG A 610 8.41 22.12 -21.67
C ARG A 610 9.44 20.99 -21.55
N GLU A 611 10.01 20.65 -22.71
CA GLU A 611 11.29 19.99 -23.00
C GLU A 611 11.96 19.17 -21.88
N TRP A 612 11.82 17.84 -21.94
CA TRP A 612 12.78 16.89 -21.36
C TRP A 612 12.97 15.69 -22.30
N VAL A 613 14.23 15.28 -22.44
CA VAL A 613 14.72 14.17 -23.28
C VAL A 613 14.36 12.84 -22.62
N LEU A 614 13.73 11.96 -23.39
CA LEU A 614 13.44 10.57 -23.01
C LEU A 614 14.74 9.79 -22.81
N LEU A 615 14.97 9.31 -21.58
CA LEU A 615 15.74 8.10 -21.34
C LEU A 615 14.86 6.92 -21.76
N ASN A 616 15.00 6.51 -23.02
CA ASN A 616 14.43 5.28 -23.53
C ASN A 616 14.97 4.11 -22.70
N ASP A 617 14.10 3.25 -22.17
CA ASP A 617 14.45 1.83 -22.03
C ASP A 617 15.07 1.40 -23.36
N TYR A 618 16.29 0.86 -23.33
CA TYR A 618 17.06 0.55 -24.54
C TYR A 618 16.18 -0.21 -25.51
N LYS A 619 15.89 0.43 -26.64
CA LYS A 619 15.17 -0.21 -27.72
C LYS A 619 16.03 -1.40 -28.15
N ASP A 620 15.58 -2.61 -27.83
CA ASP A 620 16.17 -3.83 -28.37
C ASP A 620 15.70 -4.01 -29.81
N ASP A 621 16.32 -3.22 -30.70
CA ASP A 621 16.17 -3.35 -32.15
C ASP A 621 17.21 -4.33 -32.75
N GLY A 622 17.84 -5.15 -31.90
CA GLY A 622 18.89 -6.10 -32.28
C GLY A 622 20.29 -5.50 -32.36
N THR A 623 20.50 -4.23 -31.96
CA THR A 623 21.83 -3.57 -31.98
C THR A 623 22.56 -3.55 -30.63
N ASN A 624 21.85 -3.84 -29.54
CA ASN A 624 22.39 -3.87 -28.18
C ASN A 624 23.06 -5.20 -27.84
N VAL A 625 24.03 -5.14 -26.92
CA VAL A 625 24.65 -6.33 -26.31
C VAL A 625 23.96 -6.61 -24.98
N LEU A 626 23.22 -7.72 -24.92
CA LEU A 626 22.38 -8.09 -23.78
C LEU A 626 23.12 -9.04 -22.84
N LEU A 627 23.70 -8.50 -21.77
CA LEU A 627 24.44 -9.25 -20.76
C LEU A 627 23.76 -9.22 -19.38
N ASP A 628 22.44 -9.09 -19.36
CA ASP A 628 21.69 -8.76 -18.16
C ASP A 628 20.75 -9.89 -17.70
N ALA A 629 20.27 -10.78 -18.58
CA ALA A 629 19.22 -11.77 -18.25
C ALA A 629 19.75 -13.20 -17.97
N ASN A 630 21.08 -13.39 -17.98
CA ASN A 630 21.72 -14.72 -17.91
C ASN A 630 21.26 -15.64 -19.05
N GLU A 631 20.93 -15.10 -20.22
CA GLU A 631 20.61 -15.89 -21.41
C GLU A 631 21.88 -16.46 -22.05
N ASN A 632 21.73 -17.49 -22.88
CA ASN A 632 22.85 -18.07 -23.61
C ASN A 632 22.99 -17.38 -24.97
N ALA A 633 23.97 -16.48 -25.08
CA ALA A 633 24.22 -15.73 -26.31
C ALA A 633 24.69 -16.60 -27.50
N TYR A 634 25.20 -17.83 -27.26
CA TYR A 634 25.58 -18.76 -28.32
C TYR A 634 24.38 -19.49 -28.96
N GLY A 635 23.17 -19.22 -28.48
CA GLY A 635 21.94 -19.78 -29.03
C GLY A 635 21.60 -21.18 -28.50
N PRO A 636 20.58 -21.82 -29.09
CA PRO A 636 20.03 -23.07 -28.57
C PRO A 636 21.03 -24.21 -28.71
N GLY A 637 21.00 -25.14 -27.74
CA GLY A 637 21.73 -26.40 -27.77
C GLY A 637 21.14 -27.41 -28.76
N LEU A 638 20.88 -26.97 -29.98
CA LEU A 638 20.26 -27.72 -31.07
C LEU A 638 21.18 -27.69 -32.28
N ALA A 639 21.36 -28.83 -32.94
CA ALA A 639 22.09 -28.92 -34.20
C ALA A 639 21.25 -28.33 -35.34
N LEU A 640 21.34 -27.00 -35.52
CA LEU A 640 20.65 -26.24 -36.57
C LEU A 640 21.53 -26.09 -37.82
N SER A 641 20.92 -25.71 -38.94
CA SER A 641 21.66 -25.30 -40.16
C SER A 641 22.27 -23.89 -40.01
N GLU A 642 23.19 -23.51 -40.89
CA GLU A 642 23.91 -22.22 -40.83
C GLU A 642 22.99 -20.99 -40.78
N ASP A 643 21.79 -21.07 -41.36
CA ASP A 643 20.80 -19.98 -41.36
C ASP A 643 19.92 -19.93 -40.10
N GLY A 644 20.20 -20.74 -39.07
CA GLY A 644 19.36 -20.88 -37.88
C GLY A 644 17.98 -21.49 -38.16
N LYS A 645 17.77 -22.01 -39.38
CA LYS A 645 16.52 -22.65 -39.79
C LYS A 645 16.60 -24.16 -39.59
N LEU A 646 15.44 -24.75 -39.33
CA LEU A 646 15.21 -26.18 -39.54
C LEU A 646 15.32 -26.43 -41.05
N ALA A 647 16.39 -27.07 -41.51
CA ALA A 647 16.54 -27.36 -42.93
C ALA A 647 15.47 -28.38 -43.34
N ASN A 648 14.50 -27.95 -44.15
CA ASN A 648 13.54 -28.86 -44.76
C ASN A 648 14.29 -29.78 -45.74
N GLY A 649 14.27 -31.09 -45.50
CA GLY A 649 14.61 -32.07 -46.53
C GLY A 649 15.81 -32.99 -46.28
N ASP A 650 16.21 -33.26 -45.04
CA ASP A 650 16.99 -34.47 -44.75
C ASP A 650 16.49 -35.09 -43.43
N ALA A 651 16.34 -36.41 -43.39
CA ALA A 651 15.63 -37.17 -42.34
C ALA A 651 16.33 -37.16 -40.95
N SER A 652 17.22 -36.19 -40.71
CA SER A 652 18.06 -36.04 -39.52
C SER A 652 17.90 -34.69 -38.79
N ASN A 653 16.90 -33.89 -39.19
CA ASN A 653 16.63 -32.55 -38.65
C ASN A 653 15.50 -32.56 -37.60
N ILE A 654 15.49 -31.56 -36.71
CA ILE A 654 14.49 -31.38 -35.65
C ILE A 654 13.15 -31.06 -36.32
N GLU A 655 12.35 -32.09 -36.59
CA GLU A 655 11.02 -31.93 -37.17
C GLU A 655 10.05 -31.62 -36.03
N VAL A 656 9.74 -30.34 -35.82
CA VAL A 656 8.58 -29.98 -34.99
C VAL A 656 7.34 -30.29 -35.81
N ASP A 657 6.56 -31.28 -35.40
CA ASP A 657 5.32 -31.65 -36.08
C ASP A 657 4.27 -30.54 -35.90
N LEU A 658 4.24 -29.61 -36.86
CA LEU A 658 3.26 -28.54 -36.90
C LEU A 658 1.86 -29.05 -37.29
N LEU A 659 1.74 -30.23 -37.91
CA LEU A 659 0.44 -30.82 -38.25
C LEU A 659 -0.28 -31.34 -37.00
N GLY A 660 0.47 -31.66 -35.94
CA GLY A 660 -0.05 -32.05 -34.62
C GLY A 660 -0.56 -30.89 -33.74
N LEU A 661 -0.40 -29.62 -34.15
CA LEU A 661 -0.82 -28.46 -33.35
C LEU A 661 -2.33 -28.37 -33.11
N ASN A 662 -3.13 -29.05 -33.92
CA ASN A 662 -4.58 -29.14 -33.76
C ASN A 662 -5.02 -30.08 -32.61
N ARG A 663 -4.09 -30.77 -31.94
CA ARG A 663 -4.37 -31.68 -30.81
C ARG A 663 -3.69 -31.20 -29.53
N TYR A 664 -4.34 -31.46 -28.40
CA TYR A 664 -3.74 -31.21 -27.09
C TYR A 664 -2.46 -32.05 -26.89
N PRO A 665 -1.43 -31.51 -26.20
CA PRO A 665 -0.22 -32.25 -25.86
C PRO A 665 -0.51 -33.37 -24.87
N ASP A 666 0.39 -34.37 -24.79
CA ASP A 666 0.34 -35.39 -23.73
C ASP A 666 0.39 -34.70 -22.35
N PRO A 667 -0.65 -34.83 -21.50
CA PRO A 667 -0.70 -34.20 -20.19
C PRO A 667 0.29 -34.80 -19.17
N HIS A 668 0.85 -35.98 -19.45
CA HIS A 668 1.76 -36.71 -18.56
C HIS A 668 3.25 -36.50 -18.91
N GLN A 669 3.54 -36.14 -20.15
CA GLN A 669 4.88 -35.88 -20.70
C GLN A 669 5.88 -37.02 -20.43
N HIS A 670 5.45 -38.28 -20.60
CA HIS A 670 6.24 -39.44 -20.15
C HIS A 670 7.64 -39.49 -20.80
N ASP A 671 7.70 -39.35 -22.13
CA ASP A 671 8.97 -39.43 -22.88
C ASP A 671 9.93 -38.29 -22.55
N LEU A 672 9.40 -37.06 -22.45
CA LEU A 672 10.18 -35.89 -22.03
C LEU A 672 10.74 -36.08 -20.62
N LYS A 673 9.92 -36.58 -19.69
CA LYS A 673 10.36 -36.87 -18.33
C LYS A 673 11.44 -37.94 -18.33
N GLN A 674 11.28 -39.02 -19.11
CA GLN A 674 12.28 -40.08 -19.20
C GLN A 674 13.63 -39.56 -19.70
N LEU A 675 13.66 -38.64 -20.66
CA LEU A 675 14.91 -38.03 -21.14
C LEU A 675 15.60 -37.16 -20.08
N LEU A 676 14.83 -36.37 -19.31
CA LEU A 676 15.36 -35.60 -18.19
C LEU A 676 15.90 -36.50 -17.07
N ILE A 677 15.22 -37.62 -16.79
CA ILE A 677 15.69 -38.65 -15.86
C ILE A 677 17.01 -39.27 -16.33
N ASN A 678 17.11 -39.63 -17.61
CA ASN A 678 18.34 -40.19 -18.18
C ASN A 678 19.52 -39.21 -18.05
N LEU A 679 19.27 -37.91 -18.22
CA LEU A 679 20.28 -36.86 -18.06
C LEU A 679 20.82 -36.77 -16.62
N ARG A 680 19.99 -37.06 -15.60
CA ARG A 680 20.34 -36.86 -14.18
C ARG A 680 20.59 -38.14 -13.38
N ASN A 681 20.36 -39.32 -13.94
CA ASN A 681 20.79 -40.60 -13.36
C ASN A 681 22.29 -40.82 -13.59
N THR A 682 23.13 -40.08 -12.84
CA THR A 682 24.60 -40.13 -12.96
C THR A 682 25.25 -41.08 -11.96
N HIS A 683 24.54 -41.43 -10.88
CA HIS A 683 24.97 -42.28 -9.77
C HIS A 683 26.18 -41.76 -8.98
N VAL A 684 26.41 -40.44 -9.00
CA VAL A 684 27.50 -39.77 -8.28
C VAL A 684 27.18 -39.61 -6.79
N HIS A 685 25.92 -39.45 -6.42
CA HIS A 685 25.43 -39.19 -5.07
C HIS A 685 24.59 -40.31 -4.47
N THR A 686 23.98 -41.16 -5.29
CA THR A 686 23.22 -42.33 -4.84
C THR A 686 23.24 -43.47 -5.86
N GLN A 687 23.10 -44.71 -5.38
CA GLN A 687 22.90 -45.89 -6.23
C GLN A 687 21.44 -46.08 -6.65
N LYS A 688 20.50 -45.34 -6.07
CA LYS A 688 19.09 -45.36 -6.48
C LYS A 688 18.92 -44.62 -7.80
N SER A 689 18.04 -45.12 -8.65
CA SER A 689 17.68 -44.46 -9.90
C SER A 689 16.42 -43.62 -9.74
N LEU A 690 16.43 -42.44 -10.33
CA LEU A 690 15.22 -41.68 -10.59
C LEU A 690 14.38 -42.36 -11.69
N THR A 691 13.08 -42.16 -11.61
CA THR A 691 12.10 -42.59 -12.62
C THR A 691 11.22 -41.41 -13.02
N PRO A 692 10.43 -41.48 -14.11
CA PRO A 692 9.50 -40.40 -14.46
C PRO A 692 8.49 -40.04 -13.35
N ALA A 693 8.26 -40.94 -12.39
CA ALA A 693 7.43 -40.67 -11.21
C ALA A 693 8.06 -39.64 -10.26
N ASN A 694 9.38 -39.42 -10.32
CA ASN A 694 10.11 -38.44 -9.53
C ASN A 694 10.09 -37.02 -10.11
N LEU A 695 9.33 -36.78 -11.18
CA LEU A 695 9.49 -35.57 -11.98
C LEU A 695 8.18 -34.81 -12.23
N PHE A 696 8.24 -33.51 -11.97
CA PHE A 696 7.30 -32.51 -12.45
C PHE A 696 7.96 -31.68 -13.56
N VAL A 697 7.19 -31.31 -14.58
CA VAL A 697 7.62 -30.38 -15.65
C VAL A 697 6.61 -29.26 -15.79
N GLY A 698 7.12 -28.05 -15.99
CA GLY A 698 6.30 -26.84 -16.01
C GLY A 698 6.84 -25.73 -16.93
N VAL A 699 6.07 -24.64 -17.00
CA VAL A 699 6.35 -23.43 -17.79
C VAL A 699 7.47 -22.65 -17.11
N GLY A 700 8.72 -23.04 -17.41
CA GLY A 700 9.89 -22.61 -16.65
C GLY A 700 9.94 -23.22 -15.24
N SER A 701 10.99 -22.91 -14.48
CA SER A 701 11.06 -23.28 -13.05
C SER A 701 10.10 -22.46 -12.20
N ASP A 702 9.60 -21.33 -12.71
CA ASP A 702 8.64 -20.46 -12.02
C ASP A 702 7.30 -21.16 -11.71
N GLU A 703 6.80 -22.02 -12.62
CA GLU A 703 5.59 -22.81 -12.34
C GLU A 703 5.83 -23.82 -11.20
N ALA A 704 7.05 -24.35 -11.05
CA ALA A 704 7.37 -25.23 -9.94
C ALA A 704 7.41 -24.47 -8.60
N ILE A 705 7.97 -23.26 -8.58
CA ILE A 705 7.97 -22.37 -7.39
C ILE A 705 6.54 -22.11 -6.92
N ASP A 706 5.65 -21.71 -7.84
CA ASP A 706 4.25 -21.43 -7.54
C ASP A 706 3.49 -22.70 -7.08
N ALA A 707 3.68 -23.82 -7.79
CA ALA A 707 3.02 -25.08 -7.43
C ALA A 707 3.46 -25.62 -6.05
N LEU A 708 4.74 -25.48 -5.69
CA LEU A 708 5.24 -25.86 -4.36
C LEU A 708 4.61 -25.01 -3.25
N LEU A 709 4.50 -23.69 -3.46
CA LEU A 709 3.84 -22.79 -2.52
C LEU A 709 2.38 -23.22 -2.29
N ARG A 710 1.62 -23.45 -3.37
CA ARG A 710 0.23 -23.90 -3.30
C ARG A 710 0.06 -25.28 -2.66
N ALA A 711 1.03 -26.17 -2.84
CA ALA A 711 0.98 -27.53 -2.31
C ALA A 711 1.24 -27.59 -0.80
N PHE A 712 2.14 -26.74 -0.28
CA PHE A 712 2.67 -26.87 1.08
C PHE A 712 2.33 -25.71 2.02
N CYS A 713 1.91 -24.57 1.50
CA CYS A 713 1.63 -23.38 2.31
C CYS A 713 0.14 -23.02 2.28
N THR A 714 -0.43 -22.84 3.48
CA THR A 714 -1.74 -22.24 3.67
C THR A 714 -1.62 -20.70 3.58
N PRO A 715 -2.32 -20.04 2.64
CA PRO A 715 -2.36 -18.58 2.54
C PRO A 715 -2.75 -17.92 3.88
N GLY A 716 -2.11 -16.81 4.22
CA GLY A 716 -2.32 -16.02 5.44
C GLY A 716 -1.79 -16.66 6.72
N LYS A 717 -1.17 -17.85 6.65
CA LYS A 717 -0.74 -18.62 7.82
C LYS A 717 0.70 -19.12 7.71
N ASP A 718 1.00 -19.87 6.67
CA ASP A 718 2.30 -20.52 6.52
C ASP A 718 3.32 -19.58 5.88
N LYS A 719 4.60 -19.94 6.01
CA LYS A 719 5.73 -19.12 5.55
C LYS A 719 6.72 -19.94 4.73
N ILE A 720 7.54 -19.24 3.96
CA ILE A 720 8.77 -19.76 3.37
C ILE A 720 10.00 -19.11 4.00
N LEU A 721 11.12 -19.81 3.99
CA LEU A 721 12.44 -19.28 4.32
C LEU A 721 13.26 -19.12 3.04
N THR A 722 13.84 -17.94 2.84
CA THR A 722 14.77 -17.64 1.73
C THR A 722 16.12 -17.19 2.27
N CYS A 723 17.18 -17.38 1.48
CA CYS A 723 18.53 -17.00 1.86
C CYS A 723 19.10 -15.88 0.98
N PRO A 724 18.82 -14.58 1.25
CA PRO A 724 19.32 -13.48 0.45
C PRO A 724 20.85 -13.30 0.57
N PRO A 725 21.55 -12.84 -0.47
CA PRO A 725 21.03 -12.44 -1.77
C PRO A 725 20.73 -13.67 -2.64
N THR A 726 19.52 -13.72 -3.21
CA THR A 726 19.05 -14.87 -3.99
C THR A 726 18.02 -14.44 -5.04
N TYR A 727 17.45 -15.40 -5.77
CA TYR A 727 16.51 -15.13 -6.85
C TYR A 727 15.19 -14.51 -6.33
N GLY A 728 14.76 -13.42 -6.96
CA GLY A 728 13.60 -12.62 -6.50
C GLY A 728 12.26 -13.35 -6.62
N MET A 729 12.10 -14.26 -7.57
CA MET A 729 10.81 -14.92 -7.84
C MET A 729 10.26 -15.73 -6.67
N TYR A 730 11.09 -16.21 -5.74
CA TYR A 730 10.60 -16.86 -4.52
C TYR A 730 9.76 -15.88 -3.68
N THR A 731 10.25 -14.65 -3.51
CA THR A 731 9.57 -13.60 -2.73
C THR A 731 8.34 -13.10 -3.45
N VAL A 732 8.43 -12.90 -4.77
CA VAL A 732 7.30 -12.47 -5.61
C VAL A 732 6.17 -13.50 -5.55
N SER A 733 6.49 -14.77 -5.80
CA SER A 733 5.48 -15.85 -5.82
C SER A 733 4.87 -16.08 -4.44
N ALA A 734 5.66 -16.04 -3.37
CA ALA A 734 5.13 -16.15 -2.00
C ALA A 734 4.18 -14.99 -1.67
N SER A 735 4.52 -13.76 -2.05
CA SER A 735 3.68 -12.59 -1.81
C SER A 735 2.35 -12.68 -2.58
N VAL A 736 2.40 -13.13 -3.85
CA VAL A 736 1.19 -13.34 -4.68
C VAL A 736 0.27 -14.41 -4.08
N ASN A 737 0.82 -15.44 -3.44
CA ASN A 737 0.05 -16.51 -2.80
C ASN A 737 -0.30 -16.23 -1.33
N ASP A 738 -0.08 -15.01 -0.82
CA ASP A 738 -0.28 -14.64 0.60
C ASP A 738 0.48 -15.56 1.57
N VAL A 739 1.72 -15.92 1.22
CA VAL A 739 2.61 -16.76 2.03
C VAL A 739 3.68 -15.87 2.68
N GLY A 740 3.83 -15.97 4.00
CA GLY A 740 4.80 -15.15 4.73
C GLY A 740 6.26 -15.49 4.38
N ILE A 741 7.17 -14.55 4.61
CA ILE A 741 8.57 -14.70 4.20
C ILE A 741 9.49 -14.47 5.39
N VAL A 742 10.33 -15.46 5.66
CA VAL A 742 11.42 -15.42 6.63
C VAL A 742 12.75 -15.38 5.86
N LYS A 743 13.70 -14.55 6.31
CA LYS A 743 14.97 -14.35 5.62
C LYS A 743 16.13 -14.71 6.54
N VAL A 744 16.97 -15.64 6.09
CA VAL A 744 18.27 -15.95 6.72
C VAL A 744 19.37 -15.70 5.70
N PRO A 745 20.04 -14.54 5.72
CA PRO A 745 21.00 -14.19 4.67
C PRO A 745 22.13 -15.21 4.52
N LEU A 746 22.63 -15.40 3.29
CA LEU A 746 23.89 -16.11 3.03
C LEU A 746 25.04 -15.35 3.67
N ASN A 747 26.14 -16.05 3.97
CA ASN A 747 27.31 -15.44 4.61
C ASN A 747 28.27 -14.84 3.57
N PRO A 748 28.36 -13.51 3.38
CA PRO A 748 29.23 -12.92 2.37
C PRO A 748 30.73 -13.15 2.67
N SER A 749 31.08 -13.35 3.94
CA SER A 749 32.46 -13.64 4.37
C SER A 749 32.87 -15.09 4.12
N ASP A 750 31.91 -15.99 3.89
CA ASP A 750 32.11 -17.39 3.51
C ASP A 750 31.56 -17.65 2.11
N ASN A 751 31.95 -16.81 1.15
CA ASN A 751 31.60 -16.93 -0.26
C ASN A 751 30.10 -17.07 -0.59
N PHE A 752 29.23 -16.48 0.24
CA PHE A 752 27.78 -16.63 0.17
C PHE A 752 27.30 -18.08 0.31
N ASN A 753 27.94 -18.87 1.18
CA ASN A 753 27.38 -20.16 1.59
C ASN A 753 26.20 -20.00 2.56
N ALA A 754 25.40 -21.06 2.63
CA ALA A 754 24.29 -21.16 3.57
C ALA A 754 24.79 -21.25 5.02
N GLN A 755 23.93 -20.86 5.96
CA GLN A 755 24.24 -20.88 7.40
C GLN A 755 23.33 -21.91 8.10
N PRO A 756 23.63 -23.22 8.01
CA PRO A 756 22.71 -24.27 8.45
C PRO A 756 22.35 -24.17 9.94
N ASP A 757 23.28 -23.76 10.81
CA ASP A 757 23.00 -23.56 12.24
C ASP A 757 21.94 -22.47 12.47
N LEU A 758 22.04 -21.36 11.76
CA LEU A 758 21.09 -20.25 11.86
C LEU A 758 19.75 -20.62 11.23
N ILE A 759 19.77 -21.30 10.08
CA ILE A 759 18.57 -21.81 9.42
C ILE A 759 17.83 -22.78 10.35
N ASN A 760 18.53 -23.80 10.89
CA ASN A 760 17.93 -24.79 11.77
C ASN A 760 17.39 -24.19 13.07
N LYS A 761 18.09 -23.20 13.63
CA LYS A 761 17.58 -22.42 14.77
C LYS A 761 16.27 -21.71 14.41
N THR A 762 16.22 -21.01 13.28
CA THR A 762 15.01 -20.31 12.82
C THR A 762 13.85 -21.28 12.55
N LEU A 763 14.12 -22.44 11.96
CA LEU A 763 13.11 -23.48 11.73
C LEU A 763 12.55 -24.07 13.02
N SER A 764 13.40 -24.19 14.05
CA SER A 764 12.97 -24.63 15.39
C SER A 764 12.10 -23.60 16.12
N GLU A 765 12.35 -22.30 15.88
CA GLU A 765 11.61 -21.20 16.50
C GLU A 765 10.27 -20.90 15.80
N ASP A 766 10.13 -21.25 14.52
CA ASP A 766 8.94 -20.96 13.72
C ASP A 766 8.39 -22.18 12.94
N PRO A 767 7.43 -22.95 13.52
CA PRO A 767 6.85 -24.11 12.86
C PRO A 767 5.91 -23.78 11.69
N SER A 768 5.61 -22.50 11.45
CA SER A 768 4.82 -22.05 10.29
C SER A 768 5.63 -22.05 9.00
N ILE A 769 6.96 -22.15 9.06
CA ILE A 769 7.81 -22.27 7.88
C ILE A 769 7.66 -23.67 7.27
N LYS A 770 7.22 -23.75 6.01
CA LYS A 770 6.98 -25.02 5.30
C LYS A 770 7.98 -25.33 4.20
N LEU A 771 8.58 -24.30 3.61
CA LEU A 771 9.56 -24.43 2.53
C LEU A 771 10.83 -23.64 2.84
N VAL A 772 12.00 -24.21 2.50
CA VAL A 772 13.30 -23.53 2.54
C VAL A 772 13.86 -23.47 1.12
N TYR A 773 14.04 -22.27 0.57
CA TYR A 773 14.61 -22.08 -0.76
C TYR A 773 16.12 -21.78 -0.68
N LEU A 774 16.90 -22.59 -1.39
CA LEU A 774 18.33 -22.46 -1.60
C LEU A 774 18.62 -22.42 -3.10
N CYS A 775 19.48 -21.52 -3.58
CA CYS A 775 19.84 -21.43 -4.98
C CYS A 775 21.31 -21.81 -5.13
N SER A 776 21.61 -22.83 -5.92
CA SER A 776 22.96 -23.41 -6.05
C SER A 776 23.16 -23.97 -7.47
N PRO A 777 23.99 -23.35 -8.31
CA PRO A 777 24.73 -22.11 -8.09
C PRO A 777 23.81 -20.90 -7.86
N GLY A 778 24.16 -20.04 -6.91
CA GLY A 778 23.30 -18.92 -6.49
C GLY A 778 23.17 -17.81 -7.54
N ASN A 779 22.00 -17.18 -7.62
CA ASN A 779 21.80 -15.94 -8.37
C ASN A 779 21.49 -14.80 -7.39
N PRO A 780 22.35 -13.79 -7.22
CA PRO A 780 23.41 -13.36 -8.15
C PRO A 780 24.82 -13.85 -7.82
N THR A 781 25.02 -14.74 -6.85
CA THR A 781 26.35 -15.03 -6.26
C THR A 781 27.23 -15.99 -7.07
N ALA A 782 26.69 -16.70 -8.04
CA ALA A 782 27.33 -17.75 -8.84
C ALA A 782 27.98 -18.90 -8.03
N ASN A 783 27.79 -18.96 -6.70
CA ASN A 783 28.43 -19.92 -5.80
C ASN A 783 27.61 -21.20 -5.66
N LEU A 784 28.26 -22.35 -5.72
CA LEU A 784 27.68 -23.62 -5.29
C LEU A 784 27.57 -23.70 -3.76
N ILE A 785 26.36 -23.96 -3.26
CA ILE A 785 26.15 -24.25 -1.85
C ILE A 785 26.71 -25.65 -1.55
N ARG A 786 27.45 -25.78 -0.45
CA ARG A 786 28.01 -27.07 -0.03
C ARG A 786 26.91 -28.09 0.21
N LYS A 787 27.09 -29.30 -0.34
CA LYS A 787 26.20 -30.44 -0.08
C LYS A 787 26.00 -30.72 1.42
N SER A 788 27.06 -30.55 2.22
CA SER A 788 27.00 -30.69 3.69
C SER A 788 26.02 -29.72 4.36
N ASP A 789 25.91 -28.49 3.84
CA ASP A 789 25.03 -27.48 4.41
C ASP A 789 23.57 -27.79 4.09
N VAL A 790 23.31 -28.28 2.87
CA VAL A 790 21.98 -28.80 2.48
C VAL A 790 21.62 -30.02 3.33
N GLN A 791 22.57 -30.94 3.54
CA GLN A 791 22.39 -32.12 4.38
C GLN A 791 22.00 -31.75 5.81
N ALA A 792 22.71 -30.79 6.42
CA ALA A 792 22.45 -30.35 7.78
C ALA A 792 21.03 -29.76 7.97
N ILE A 793 20.45 -29.15 6.93
CA ILE A 793 19.07 -28.64 6.96
C ILE A 793 18.07 -29.79 6.76
N LEU A 794 18.36 -30.72 5.86
CA LEU A 794 17.53 -31.91 5.63
C LEU A 794 17.47 -32.83 6.87
N GLU A 795 18.54 -32.90 7.64
CA GLU A 795 18.66 -33.69 8.89
C GLU A 795 18.02 -33.03 10.11
N HIS A 796 17.31 -31.90 9.94
CA HIS A 796 16.68 -31.20 11.05
C HIS A 796 15.78 -32.14 11.88
N PRO A 797 15.96 -32.24 13.21
CA PRO A 797 15.37 -33.32 14.01
C PRO A 797 13.83 -33.23 14.16
N THR A 798 13.28 -32.03 14.17
CA THR A 798 11.85 -31.80 14.49
C THR A 798 11.07 -31.03 13.42
N TRP A 799 11.73 -30.41 12.44
CA TRP A 799 11.09 -29.60 11.42
C TRP A 799 10.60 -30.51 10.30
N ASN A 800 9.32 -30.40 9.96
CA ASN A 800 8.67 -31.20 8.93
C ASN A 800 8.24 -30.31 7.77
N GLY A 801 9.21 -29.89 6.96
CA GLY A 801 8.99 -29.13 5.73
C GLY A 801 9.91 -29.60 4.60
N VAL A 802 9.86 -28.87 3.48
CA VAL A 802 10.56 -29.25 2.23
C VAL A 802 11.71 -28.28 1.96
N VAL A 803 12.87 -28.84 1.64
CA VAL A 803 14.03 -28.08 1.15
C VAL A 803 13.95 -28.04 -0.38
N VAL A 804 13.93 -26.84 -0.93
CA VAL A 804 13.91 -26.59 -2.38
C VAL A 804 15.27 -26.05 -2.80
N LEU A 805 15.97 -26.82 -3.63
CA LEU A 805 17.25 -26.47 -4.21
C LEU A 805 17.06 -26.07 -5.68
N ASP A 806 17.22 -24.79 -5.98
CA ASP A 806 17.19 -24.27 -7.35
C ASP A 806 18.57 -24.41 -8.00
N GLU A 807 18.64 -25.30 -8.98
CA GLU A 807 19.80 -25.68 -9.77
C GLU A 807 19.74 -25.11 -11.21
N ALA A 808 19.14 -23.93 -11.42
CA ALA A 808 19.01 -23.34 -12.76
C ALA A 808 20.33 -23.16 -13.53
N TYR A 809 21.47 -23.08 -12.84
CA TYR A 809 22.80 -22.89 -13.43
C TYR A 809 23.72 -24.11 -13.27
N ILE A 810 23.21 -25.24 -12.78
CA ILE A 810 24.03 -26.39 -12.40
C ILE A 810 24.83 -26.98 -13.57
N ASP A 811 24.33 -26.86 -14.79
CA ASP A 811 25.02 -27.36 -15.98
C ASP A 811 26.32 -26.58 -16.27
N PHE A 812 26.58 -25.42 -15.66
CA PHE A 812 27.88 -24.72 -15.74
C PHE A 812 28.89 -25.17 -14.66
N SER A 813 28.43 -25.93 -13.67
CA SER A 813 29.27 -26.50 -12.62
C SER A 813 30.06 -27.71 -13.11
N PRO A 814 31.08 -28.18 -12.36
CA PRO A 814 31.74 -29.45 -12.66
C PRO A 814 30.75 -30.61 -12.76
N ASP A 815 31.05 -31.56 -13.64
CA ASP A 815 30.18 -32.72 -13.86
C ASP A 815 30.01 -33.51 -12.55
N GLY A 816 28.78 -33.94 -12.27
CA GLY A 816 28.42 -34.61 -11.01
C GLY A 816 28.14 -33.68 -9.82
N SER A 817 28.03 -32.37 -10.03
CA SER A 817 27.66 -31.42 -8.94
C SER A 817 26.17 -31.39 -8.60
N SER A 818 25.29 -31.83 -9.53
CA SER A 818 23.84 -31.76 -9.36
C SER A 818 23.33 -32.75 -8.31
N LEU A 819 22.53 -32.26 -7.37
CA LEU A 819 21.87 -33.07 -6.34
C LEU A 819 20.52 -33.63 -6.79
N ALA A 820 20.14 -33.50 -8.06
CA ALA A 820 18.84 -33.96 -8.58
C ALA A 820 18.55 -35.44 -8.29
N GLU A 821 19.52 -36.34 -8.43
CA GLU A 821 19.35 -37.76 -8.08
C GLU A 821 19.23 -38.02 -6.58
N TRP A 822 19.71 -37.09 -5.75
CA TRP A 822 19.73 -37.26 -4.28
C TRP A 822 18.33 -37.20 -3.65
N VAL A 823 17.32 -36.71 -4.39
CA VAL A 823 15.90 -36.77 -3.98
C VAL A 823 15.38 -38.21 -3.83
N ALA A 824 16.07 -39.21 -4.40
CA ALA A 824 15.76 -40.62 -4.18
C ALA A 824 16.12 -41.10 -2.76
N GLU A 825 16.96 -40.35 -2.04
CA GLU A 825 17.31 -40.58 -0.64
C GLU A 825 16.53 -39.67 0.31
N TRP A 826 16.19 -38.46 -0.12
CA TRP A 826 15.57 -37.42 0.71
C TRP A 826 14.15 -37.08 0.23
N PRO A 827 13.10 -37.64 0.86
CA PRO A 827 11.72 -37.44 0.40
C PRO A 827 11.22 -35.99 0.45
N ASN A 828 11.84 -35.17 1.30
CA ASN A 828 11.56 -33.75 1.50
C ASN A 828 12.54 -32.83 0.76
N LEU A 829 13.33 -33.35 -0.19
CA LEU A 829 14.15 -32.55 -1.09
C LEU A 829 13.42 -32.39 -2.44
N VAL A 830 13.41 -31.16 -2.94
CA VAL A 830 13.01 -30.82 -4.31
C VAL A 830 14.18 -30.12 -4.99
N VAL A 831 14.58 -30.59 -6.16
CA VAL A 831 15.64 -29.97 -6.96
C VAL A 831 15.04 -29.45 -8.26
N MET A 832 15.11 -28.13 -8.48
CA MET A 832 14.55 -27.48 -9.67
C MET A 832 15.64 -27.21 -10.71
N GLN A 833 15.33 -27.41 -11.99
CA GLN A 833 16.24 -27.16 -13.11
C GLN A 833 15.49 -26.56 -14.31
N THR A 834 16.23 -26.03 -15.28
CA THR A 834 15.66 -25.40 -16.47
C THR A 834 16.49 -25.64 -17.72
N LEU A 835 15.85 -25.64 -18.90
CA LEU A 835 16.53 -25.56 -20.19
C LEU A 835 16.82 -24.11 -20.63
N SER A 836 16.53 -23.11 -19.79
CA SER A 836 16.66 -21.70 -20.18
C SER A 836 18.10 -21.22 -20.30
N LYS A 837 19.03 -21.84 -19.56
CA LYS A 837 20.39 -21.33 -19.34
C LYS A 837 21.40 -22.07 -20.22
N ALA A 838 22.08 -23.10 -19.72
CA ALA A 838 23.09 -23.83 -20.51
C ALA A 838 22.56 -24.34 -21.86
N PHE A 839 21.33 -24.84 -21.90
CA PHE A 839 20.67 -25.31 -23.11
C PHE A 839 20.27 -24.21 -24.10
N GLY A 840 20.28 -22.93 -23.71
CA GLY A 840 19.93 -21.81 -24.60
C GLY A 840 18.49 -21.82 -25.11
N LEU A 841 17.57 -22.40 -24.34
CA LEU A 841 16.16 -22.55 -24.71
C LEU A 841 15.24 -21.73 -23.79
N ALA A 842 15.65 -20.51 -23.41
CA ALA A 842 14.85 -19.64 -22.55
C ALA A 842 13.44 -19.40 -23.12
N GLY A 843 13.33 -19.23 -24.44
CA GLY A 843 12.08 -18.94 -25.14
C GLY A 843 11.06 -20.08 -25.19
N ILE A 844 11.45 -21.34 -24.99
CA ILE A 844 10.47 -22.46 -24.99
C ILE A 844 9.72 -22.59 -23.67
N ARG A 845 10.20 -21.90 -22.63
CA ARG A 845 9.63 -21.89 -21.27
C ARG A 845 9.47 -23.31 -20.68
N LEU A 846 10.57 -24.04 -20.50
CA LEU A 846 10.55 -25.35 -19.82
C LEU A 846 11.40 -25.35 -18.54
N GLY A 847 10.79 -25.82 -17.46
CA GLY A 847 11.45 -26.17 -16.20
C GLY A 847 11.07 -27.57 -15.73
N ALA A 848 11.87 -28.10 -14.80
CA ALA A 848 11.67 -29.41 -14.20
C ALA A 848 11.92 -29.34 -12.69
N ALA A 849 11.19 -30.13 -11.91
CA ALA A 849 11.42 -30.32 -10.49
C ALA A 849 11.53 -31.82 -10.17
N PHE A 850 12.74 -32.25 -9.83
CA PHE A 850 13.06 -33.59 -9.36
C PHE A 850 12.72 -33.67 -7.87
N THR A 851 11.99 -34.70 -7.46
CA THR A 851 11.59 -34.88 -6.06
C THR A 851 11.13 -36.32 -5.79
N SER A 852 10.64 -36.60 -4.59
CA SER A 852 10.01 -37.88 -4.27
C SER A 852 8.75 -38.12 -5.11
N PRO A 853 8.38 -39.39 -5.39
CA PRO A 853 7.17 -39.68 -6.15
C PRO A 853 5.89 -39.10 -5.53
N GLU A 854 5.86 -38.93 -4.20
CA GLU A 854 4.76 -38.35 -3.44
C GLU A 854 4.58 -36.85 -3.76
N ILE A 855 5.65 -36.07 -3.66
CA ILE A 855 5.62 -34.64 -3.98
C ILE A 855 5.37 -34.44 -5.48
N ALA A 856 6.05 -35.20 -6.33
CA ALA A 856 5.85 -35.13 -7.77
C ALA A 856 4.39 -35.42 -8.16
N ARG A 857 3.74 -36.40 -7.51
CA ARG A 857 2.32 -36.70 -7.74
C ARG A 857 1.43 -35.53 -7.34
N LEU A 858 1.70 -34.87 -6.22
CA LEU A 858 0.97 -33.65 -5.81
C LEU A 858 1.10 -32.55 -6.86
N LEU A 859 2.33 -32.21 -7.27
CA LEU A 859 2.57 -31.16 -8.27
C LEU A 859 1.92 -31.47 -9.62
N ASN A 860 2.02 -32.72 -10.09
CA ASN A 860 1.38 -33.16 -11.33
C ASN A 860 -0.16 -33.19 -11.24
N SER A 861 -0.74 -33.22 -10.05
CA SER A 861 -2.19 -33.13 -9.84
C SER A 861 -2.69 -31.69 -9.74
N LEU A 862 -1.83 -30.74 -9.37
CA LEU A 862 -2.15 -29.32 -9.23
C LEU A 862 -2.04 -28.54 -10.54
N LYS A 863 -1.13 -28.94 -11.43
CA LYS A 863 -0.87 -28.24 -12.69
C LYS A 863 -2.09 -28.25 -13.61
N ALA A 864 -2.15 -27.29 -14.53
CA ALA A 864 -3.09 -27.35 -15.63
C ALA A 864 -2.86 -28.65 -16.45
N PRO A 865 -3.93 -29.34 -16.92
CA PRO A 865 -3.78 -30.61 -17.62
C PRO A 865 -2.78 -30.56 -18.78
N TYR A 866 -2.78 -29.45 -19.53
CA TYR A 866 -1.96 -29.24 -20.73
C TYR A 866 -1.02 -28.04 -20.57
N ASN A 867 -0.29 -27.95 -19.45
CA ASN A 867 0.58 -26.81 -19.12
C ASN A 867 1.79 -26.66 -20.07
N VAL A 868 2.42 -27.76 -20.49
CA VAL A 868 3.54 -27.74 -21.45
C VAL A 868 3.02 -27.89 -22.87
N SER A 869 3.30 -26.90 -23.72
CA SER A 869 2.87 -26.89 -25.12
C SER A 869 3.52 -28.01 -25.94
N ASN A 870 2.84 -28.46 -27.01
CA ASN A 870 3.38 -29.48 -27.91
C ASN A 870 4.74 -29.06 -28.52
N PRO A 871 4.90 -27.84 -29.09
CA PRO A 871 6.20 -27.36 -29.57
C PRO A 871 7.29 -27.36 -28.49
N THR A 872 6.98 -26.89 -27.28
CA THR A 872 7.94 -26.90 -26.15
C THR A 872 8.41 -28.31 -25.84
N SER A 873 7.48 -29.26 -25.73
CA SER A 873 7.79 -30.66 -25.44
C SER A 873 8.68 -31.28 -26.51
N GLN A 874 8.34 -31.10 -27.80
CA GLN A 874 9.12 -31.65 -28.91
C GLN A 874 10.54 -31.07 -28.96
N ILE A 875 10.68 -29.74 -28.90
CA ILE A 875 11.98 -29.07 -28.92
C ILE A 875 12.86 -29.55 -27.75
N ALA A 876 12.28 -29.66 -26.55
CA ALA A 876 12.99 -30.15 -25.38
C ALA A 876 13.43 -31.61 -25.52
N MET A 877 12.55 -32.49 -26.02
CA MET A 877 12.91 -33.89 -26.29
C MET A 877 14.06 -33.99 -27.30
N HIS A 878 14.09 -33.13 -28.32
CA HIS A 878 15.22 -33.06 -29.24
C HIS A 878 16.49 -32.56 -28.56
N ALA A 879 16.42 -31.49 -27.77
CA ALA A 879 17.56 -30.93 -27.05
C ALA A 879 18.24 -31.94 -26.11
N LEU A 880 17.46 -32.88 -25.57
CA LEU A 880 17.93 -33.92 -24.66
C LEU A 880 18.51 -35.17 -25.36
N ARG A 881 18.54 -35.22 -26.70
CA ARG A 881 19.21 -36.30 -27.44
C ARG A 881 20.72 -36.05 -27.52
N GLU A 882 21.51 -37.12 -27.54
CA GLU A 882 22.98 -37.03 -27.45
C GLU A 882 23.63 -36.10 -28.48
N LYS A 883 23.13 -36.12 -29.73
CA LYS A 883 23.58 -35.19 -30.80
C LYS A 883 23.48 -33.72 -30.36
N ASN A 884 22.37 -33.33 -29.72
CA ASN A 884 22.08 -31.95 -29.32
C ASN A 884 22.69 -31.62 -27.95
N LEU A 885 22.79 -32.59 -27.03
CA LEU A 885 23.57 -32.45 -25.80
C LEU A 885 25.03 -32.10 -26.09
N ASN A 886 25.63 -32.66 -27.15
CA ASN A 886 26.98 -32.28 -27.57
C ASN A 886 27.09 -30.82 -28.03
N VAL A 887 26.05 -30.28 -28.70
CA VAL A 887 25.99 -28.86 -29.07
C VAL A 887 25.88 -28.00 -27.81
N MET A 888 24.99 -28.36 -26.88
CA MET A 888 24.86 -27.67 -25.59
C MET A 888 26.19 -27.65 -24.82
N ARG A 889 26.88 -28.78 -24.71
CA ARG A 889 28.19 -28.90 -24.05
C ARG A 889 29.26 -28.02 -24.73
N ALA A 890 29.27 -27.95 -26.06
CA ALA A 890 30.17 -27.06 -26.80
C ALA A 890 29.86 -25.57 -26.57
N ASN A 891 28.57 -25.18 -26.54
CA ASN A 891 28.17 -23.80 -26.20
C ASN A 891 28.57 -23.43 -24.76
N ARG A 892 28.31 -24.33 -23.80
CA ARG A 892 28.76 -24.21 -22.41
C ARG A 892 30.26 -23.98 -22.32
N GLN A 893 31.05 -24.76 -23.06
CA GLN A 893 32.52 -24.64 -23.03
C GLN A 893 32.99 -23.27 -23.53
N ARG A 894 32.38 -22.74 -24.60
CA ARG A 894 32.67 -21.39 -25.10
C ARG A 894 32.30 -20.29 -24.10
N ILE A 895 31.20 -20.44 -23.37
CA ILE A 895 30.83 -19.55 -22.26
C ILE A 895 31.89 -19.61 -21.15
N ILE A 896 32.33 -20.81 -20.75
CA ILE A 896 33.37 -21.00 -19.73
C ILE A 896 34.68 -20.30 -20.16
N GLU A 897 35.08 -20.43 -21.41
CA GLU A 897 36.27 -19.76 -21.96
C GLU A 897 36.18 -18.23 -21.87
N GLN A 898 35.02 -17.65 -22.23
CA GLN A 898 34.82 -16.20 -22.12
C GLN A 898 34.70 -15.74 -20.66
N ARG A 899 34.11 -16.54 -19.77
CA ARG A 899 34.09 -16.27 -18.32
C ARG A 899 35.52 -16.20 -17.77
N ASP A 900 36.35 -17.17 -18.12
CA ASP A 900 37.74 -17.24 -17.69
C ASP A 900 38.57 -16.10 -18.28
N ARG A 901 38.26 -15.67 -19.51
CA ARG A 901 38.81 -14.44 -20.11
C ARG A 901 38.42 -13.19 -19.33
N MET A 902 37.15 -13.03 -18.96
CA MET A 902 36.69 -11.88 -18.15
C MET A 902 37.38 -11.86 -16.78
N LEU A 903 37.46 -13.00 -16.10
CA LEU A 903 38.17 -13.15 -14.82
C LEU A 903 39.65 -12.74 -14.93
N LYS A 904 40.29 -12.97 -16.07
CA LYS A 904 41.69 -12.59 -16.33
C LYS A 904 41.84 -11.12 -16.70
N GLN A 905 40.95 -10.55 -17.52
CA GLN A 905 41.14 -9.22 -18.12
C GLN A 905 40.51 -8.08 -17.32
N MET A 906 39.35 -8.29 -16.68
CA MET A 906 38.66 -7.24 -15.93
C MET A 906 39.46 -6.66 -14.76
N PRO A 907 40.24 -7.44 -13.98
CA PRO A 907 41.07 -6.88 -12.90
C PRO A 907 42.13 -5.88 -13.39
N GLY A 908 42.47 -5.88 -14.68
CA GLY A 908 43.37 -4.91 -15.29
C GLY A 908 42.72 -3.57 -15.66
N ILE A 909 41.41 -3.42 -15.46
CA ILE A 909 40.67 -2.19 -15.75
C ILE A 909 40.58 -1.35 -14.46
N PRO A 910 41.14 -0.12 -14.42
CA PRO A 910 41.01 0.75 -13.25
C PRO A 910 39.54 1.00 -12.90
N GLY A 911 39.18 0.78 -11.64
CA GLY A 911 37.80 0.88 -11.16
C GLY A 911 37.06 -0.44 -11.04
N VAL A 912 37.62 -1.55 -11.53
CA VAL A 912 37.09 -2.89 -11.26
C VAL A 912 37.66 -3.43 -9.95
N GLY A 913 36.79 -3.92 -9.09
CA GLY A 913 37.10 -4.50 -7.78
C GLY A 913 37.13 -6.03 -7.79
N ARG A 914 36.77 -6.62 -6.65
CA ARG A 914 36.81 -8.08 -6.49
C ARG A 914 35.62 -8.72 -7.18
N PHE A 915 35.85 -9.94 -7.67
CA PHE A 915 34.76 -10.86 -7.93
C PHE A 915 34.27 -11.44 -6.61
N LEU A 916 32.95 -11.46 -6.44
CA LEU A 916 32.29 -11.98 -5.24
C LEU A 916 31.58 -13.30 -5.56
N GLY A 917 31.59 -14.23 -4.60
CA GLY A 917 30.94 -15.52 -4.76
C GLY A 917 31.71 -16.50 -5.65
N GLY A 918 30.97 -17.33 -6.39
CA GLY A 918 31.52 -18.41 -7.20
C GLY A 918 31.74 -18.05 -8.65
N ARG A 919 31.99 -19.09 -9.45
CA ARG A 919 32.19 -18.99 -10.91
C ARG A 919 31.32 -19.99 -11.65
N GLU A 920 30.52 -20.78 -10.95
CA GLU A 920 29.84 -21.95 -11.45
C GLU A 920 28.54 -21.62 -12.20
N SER A 921 28.47 -20.46 -12.87
CA SER A 921 27.33 -20.01 -13.67
C SER A 921 27.77 -19.37 -15.00
N ASN A 922 26.82 -18.87 -15.79
CA ASN A 922 27.07 -18.07 -17.00
C ASN A 922 27.09 -16.56 -16.73
N PHE A 923 27.39 -16.14 -15.51
CA PHE A 923 27.53 -14.74 -15.15
C PHE A 923 28.57 -14.59 -14.04
N LEU A 924 29.03 -13.37 -13.82
CA LEU A 924 29.96 -13.01 -12.74
C LEU A 924 29.37 -11.87 -11.92
N LEU A 925 29.64 -11.88 -10.61
CA LEU A 925 29.32 -10.78 -9.70
C LEU A 925 30.62 -10.04 -9.38
N VAL A 926 30.67 -8.74 -9.67
CA VAL A 926 31.91 -7.95 -9.61
C VAL A 926 31.67 -6.56 -9.02
N GLU A 927 32.55 -6.15 -8.10
CA GLU A 927 32.53 -4.83 -7.48
C GLU A 927 33.03 -3.75 -8.45
N MET A 928 32.42 -2.57 -8.45
CA MET A 928 32.97 -1.33 -9.02
C MET A 928 33.47 -0.45 -7.89
N LEU A 929 34.66 0.12 -8.07
CA LEU A 929 35.38 0.86 -7.04
C LEU A 929 35.25 2.38 -7.21
N GLY A 930 35.21 3.10 -6.11
CA GLY A 930 35.46 4.54 -6.06
C GLY A 930 36.93 4.89 -6.28
N LEU A 931 37.22 6.19 -6.40
CA LEU A 931 38.59 6.72 -6.43
C LEU A 931 39.38 6.42 -5.14
N ASP A 932 38.68 6.11 -4.05
CA ASP A 932 39.27 5.68 -2.78
C ASP A 932 39.63 4.18 -2.75
N GLY A 933 39.39 3.46 -3.87
CA GLY A 933 39.68 2.04 -4.01
C GLY A 933 38.67 1.12 -3.31
N LYS A 934 37.53 1.64 -2.83
CA LYS A 934 36.50 0.85 -2.14
C LYS A 934 35.28 0.63 -3.02
N ALA A 935 34.57 -0.48 -2.82
CA ALA A 935 33.32 -0.74 -3.54
C ALA A 935 32.30 0.39 -3.32
N SER A 936 31.70 0.90 -4.40
CA SER A 936 30.79 2.04 -4.38
C SER A 936 29.53 1.76 -5.20
N ASN A 937 28.36 1.91 -4.56
CA ASN A 937 27.09 1.81 -5.26
C ASN A 937 26.92 2.94 -6.28
N GLU A 938 27.45 4.12 -5.97
CA GLU A 938 27.37 5.29 -6.83
C GLU A 938 28.14 5.09 -8.14
N VAL A 939 29.34 4.51 -8.08
CA VAL A 939 30.12 4.18 -9.29
C VAL A 939 29.46 3.03 -10.03
N ALA A 940 29.07 1.95 -9.33
CA ALA A 940 28.43 0.81 -9.96
C ALA A 940 27.13 1.20 -10.70
N LEU A 941 26.32 2.07 -10.10
CA LEU A 941 25.11 2.59 -10.73
C LEU A 941 25.42 3.42 -11.98
N GLN A 942 26.39 4.34 -11.90
CA GLN A 942 26.81 5.13 -13.07
C GLN A 942 27.39 4.28 -14.19
N VAL A 943 28.16 3.23 -13.86
CA VAL A 943 28.68 2.28 -14.83
C VAL A 943 27.53 1.54 -15.51
N TYR A 944 26.57 1.02 -14.73
CA TYR A 944 25.38 0.36 -15.24
C TYR A 944 24.58 1.27 -16.18
N GLU A 945 24.26 2.49 -15.75
CA GLU A 945 23.51 3.48 -16.54
C GLU A 945 24.28 3.83 -17.81
N ARG A 946 25.54 4.27 -17.74
CA ARG A 946 26.29 4.69 -18.93
C ARG A 946 26.57 3.59 -19.93
N LEU A 947 26.84 2.35 -19.47
CA LEU A 947 27.00 1.20 -20.37
C LEU A 947 25.73 0.97 -21.18
N ALA A 948 24.57 1.08 -20.53
CA ALA A 948 23.32 0.83 -21.18
C ALA A 948 22.93 2.06 -22.04
N GLU A 949 22.90 3.27 -21.47
CA GLU A 949 22.53 4.57 -22.07
C GLU A 949 23.34 4.95 -23.28
N ASN A 950 24.66 4.88 -23.14
CA ASN A 950 25.55 5.52 -24.09
C ASN A 950 26.25 4.49 -24.97
N ARG A 951 26.32 3.22 -24.54
CA ARG A 951 27.09 2.17 -25.21
C ARG A 951 26.26 1.01 -25.73
N GLY A 952 24.97 0.92 -25.37
CA GLY A 952 24.10 -0.19 -25.76
C GLY A 952 24.60 -1.54 -25.24
N VAL A 953 25.23 -1.55 -24.05
CA VAL A 953 25.70 -2.76 -23.37
C VAL A 953 24.95 -2.88 -22.05
N VAL A 954 24.06 -3.86 -21.95
CA VAL A 954 23.14 -3.98 -20.81
C VAL A 954 23.67 -5.02 -19.82
N VAL A 955 23.85 -4.62 -18.56
CA VAL A 955 24.24 -5.50 -17.44
C VAL A 955 23.23 -5.35 -16.30
N ARG A 956 23.41 -6.01 -15.15
CA ARG A 956 22.51 -5.81 -13.99
C ARG A 956 23.21 -5.23 -12.78
N PHE A 957 22.65 -4.16 -12.23
CA PHE A 957 23.04 -3.64 -10.93
C PHE A 957 22.54 -4.55 -9.79
N ARG A 958 23.41 -4.82 -8.80
CA ARG A 958 23.12 -5.65 -7.61
C ARG A 958 23.56 -5.00 -6.29
N GLY A 959 23.98 -3.73 -6.31
CA GLY A 959 24.47 -2.98 -5.15
C GLY A 959 23.59 -2.94 -3.90
N LYS A 960 22.30 -3.28 -4.04
CA LYS A 960 21.28 -3.26 -2.98
C LYS A 960 21.06 -4.62 -2.33
N GLU A 961 21.51 -5.67 -2.99
CA GLU A 961 21.40 -7.02 -2.47
C GLU A 961 22.32 -7.17 -1.26
N VAL A 962 21.87 -7.93 -0.25
CA VAL A 962 22.62 -8.10 0.99
C VAL A 962 24.01 -8.67 0.69
N GLY A 963 25.06 -7.96 1.08
CA GLY A 963 26.45 -8.36 0.84
C GLY A 963 26.98 -8.07 -0.57
N CYS A 964 26.24 -7.36 -1.43
CA CYS A 964 26.63 -7.06 -2.82
C CYS A 964 26.97 -5.57 -3.05
N LEU A 965 27.50 -4.86 -2.07
CA LEU A 965 27.87 -3.44 -2.20
C LEU A 965 28.72 -3.19 -3.45
N GLY A 966 28.35 -2.19 -4.25
CA GLY A 966 29.04 -1.80 -5.47
C GLY A 966 29.03 -2.86 -6.57
N CYS A 967 28.19 -3.89 -6.50
CA CYS A 967 28.27 -5.00 -7.44
C CYS A 967 27.42 -4.83 -8.70
N LEU A 968 27.98 -5.27 -9.82
CA LEU A 968 27.28 -5.58 -11.06
C LEU A 968 27.28 -7.10 -11.27
N ARG A 969 26.14 -7.64 -11.73
CA ARG A 969 26.07 -8.98 -12.31
C ARG A 969 26.17 -8.85 -13.83
N VAL A 970 27.15 -9.53 -14.40
CA VAL A 970 27.45 -9.48 -15.84
C VAL A 970 27.30 -10.89 -16.41
N THR A 971 26.35 -11.09 -17.33
CA THR A 971 26.21 -12.33 -18.09
C THR A 971 27.42 -12.49 -19.03
N VAL A 972 27.86 -13.72 -19.21
CA VAL A 972 28.96 -14.05 -20.11
C VAL A 972 28.38 -14.33 -21.49
N GLY A 973 28.65 -13.42 -22.43
CA GLY A 973 28.21 -13.51 -23.82
C GLY A 973 29.21 -14.21 -24.74
N THR A 974 29.08 -13.93 -26.03
CA THR A 974 30.00 -14.32 -27.10
C THR A 974 31.36 -13.62 -27.00
N GLU A 975 32.33 -14.06 -27.80
CA GLU A 975 33.65 -13.41 -27.84
C GLU A 975 33.55 -11.93 -28.26
N GLU A 976 32.69 -11.63 -29.24
CA GLU A 976 32.44 -10.29 -29.74
C GLU A 976 31.79 -9.41 -28.66
N GLU A 977 30.76 -9.92 -28.00
CA GLU A 977 30.06 -9.22 -26.92
C GLU A 977 30.96 -8.96 -25.71
N VAL A 978 31.76 -9.95 -25.29
CA VAL A 978 32.72 -9.80 -24.20
C VAL A 978 33.83 -8.83 -24.57
N THR A 979 34.29 -8.84 -25.82
CA THR A 979 35.27 -7.86 -26.32
C THR A 979 34.71 -6.45 -26.27
N ARG A 980 33.47 -6.25 -26.74
CA ARG A 980 32.77 -4.97 -26.66
C ARG A 980 32.58 -4.54 -25.20
N PHE A 981 32.06 -5.40 -24.34
CA PHE A 981 31.88 -5.10 -22.92
C PHE A 981 33.18 -4.68 -22.22
N LEU A 982 34.29 -5.41 -22.40
CA LEU A 982 35.57 -5.07 -21.78
C LEU A 982 36.14 -3.73 -22.26
N LYS A 983 35.92 -3.40 -23.53
CA LYS A 983 36.30 -2.10 -24.11
C LYS A 983 35.45 -0.98 -23.49
N GLU A 984 34.13 -1.11 -23.57
CA GLU A 984 33.18 -0.08 -23.12
C GLU A 984 33.25 0.15 -21.60
N LEU A 985 33.44 -0.91 -20.80
CA LEU A 985 33.63 -0.81 -19.36
C LEU A 985 34.84 0.06 -19.01
N ARG A 986 35.96 -0.11 -19.73
CA ARG A 986 37.18 0.67 -19.52
C ARG A 986 36.96 2.15 -19.84
N GLU A 987 36.30 2.43 -20.97
CA GLU A 987 36.03 3.80 -21.40
C GLU A 987 35.06 4.49 -20.44
N VAL A 988 33.97 3.83 -20.05
CA VAL A 988 32.97 4.38 -19.11
C VAL A 988 33.60 4.66 -17.74
N LEU A 989 34.41 3.75 -17.20
CA LEU A 989 35.10 3.98 -15.93
C LEU A 989 36.09 5.16 -16.02
N ALA A 990 36.84 5.26 -17.12
CA ALA A 990 37.74 6.40 -17.35
C ALA A 990 36.95 7.73 -17.40
N GLU A 991 35.85 7.79 -18.14
CA GLU A 991 34.99 8.97 -18.22
C GLU A 991 34.38 9.37 -16.86
N ILE A 992 33.98 8.39 -16.04
CA ILE A 992 33.47 8.64 -14.68
C ILE A 992 34.55 9.27 -13.80
N TYR A 993 35.82 8.88 -13.98
CA TYR A 993 36.93 9.42 -13.19
C TYR A 993 37.52 10.72 -13.75
N GLU A 994 37.42 10.99 -15.05
CA GLU A 994 37.91 12.21 -15.72
C GLU A 994 36.92 13.39 -15.63
N GLY A 995 35.60 13.12 -15.57
CA GLY A 995 34.55 14.13 -15.49
C GLY A 995 34.44 14.79 -14.11
N ARG A 996 35.16 15.90 -13.87
CA ARG A 996 34.82 16.87 -12.81
C ARG A 996 33.59 17.69 -13.20
N GLU A 997 32.40 17.23 -12.85
CA GLU A 997 31.26 18.11 -12.60
C GLU A 997 30.63 17.77 -11.23
N SER A 998 30.16 18.82 -10.56
CA SER A 998 29.73 18.91 -9.16
C SER A 998 29.30 17.60 -8.51
N ARG A 999 29.87 17.28 -7.33
CA ARG A 999 29.25 16.35 -6.39
C ARG A 999 27.77 16.75 -6.23
N PRO A 1000 26.80 15.90 -6.59
CA PRO A 1000 25.42 16.15 -6.23
C PRO A 1000 25.35 16.27 -4.71
N SER A 1001 24.43 17.09 -4.18
CA SER A 1001 24.23 17.12 -2.73
C SER A 1001 23.86 15.71 -2.25
N LYS A 1002 24.23 15.35 -1.01
CA LYS A 1002 23.84 14.06 -0.37
C LYS A 1002 22.36 13.70 -0.57
N ARG A 1003 21.50 14.71 -0.74
CA ARG A 1003 20.06 14.57 -0.99
C ARG A 1003 19.70 14.10 -2.40
N VAL A 1004 20.47 14.51 -3.41
CA VAL A 1004 20.37 14.02 -4.79
C VAL A 1004 20.99 12.64 -4.92
N GLU A 1005 22.04 12.37 -4.14
CA GLU A 1005 22.70 11.06 -4.01
C GLU A 1005 21.75 10.03 -3.35
N GLU A 1006 21.13 10.37 -2.22
CA GLU A 1006 20.08 9.56 -1.56
C GLU A 1006 18.83 9.36 -2.45
N LYS A 1007 18.51 10.35 -3.30
CA LYS A 1007 17.41 10.29 -4.27
C LYS A 1007 17.75 9.35 -5.44
N ARG A 1008 18.95 9.46 -6.01
CA ARG A 1008 19.45 8.54 -7.07
C ARG A 1008 19.65 7.12 -6.54
N GLU A 1009 20.13 6.95 -5.30
CA GLU A 1009 20.14 5.65 -4.63
C GLU A 1009 18.73 5.09 -4.47
N LYS A 1010 17.74 5.92 -4.06
CA LYS A 1010 16.30 5.57 -3.97
C LYS A 1010 15.64 5.28 -5.31
N GLU A 1011 16.07 5.91 -6.39
CA GLU A 1011 15.53 5.72 -7.74
C GLU A 1011 16.12 4.46 -8.39
N ALA A 1012 17.41 4.23 -8.20
CA ALA A 1012 18.00 2.93 -8.46
C ALA A 1012 17.31 1.85 -7.61
N ASN A 1013 16.95 2.17 -6.32
CA ASN A 1013 15.93 1.55 -5.46
C ASN A 1013 15.15 0.36 -6.06
N GLY A 1014 13.93 0.65 -6.51
CA GLY A 1014 13.58 0.72 -7.93
C GLY A 1014 13.65 -0.54 -8.79
N VAL A 1015 14.83 -0.79 -9.37
CA VAL A 1015 14.99 -1.48 -10.66
C VAL A 1015 15.29 -2.99 -10.51
N VAL A 1016 15.25 -3.53 -9.29
CA VAL A 1016 15.40 -4.98 -9.05
C VAL A 1016 14.34 -5.44 -8.05
N ALA A 1017 13.16 -5.76 -8.56
CA ALA A 1017 12.19 -6.68 -7.94
C ALA A 1017 11.50 -7.46 -9.04
#